data_AF-A0A9P8XRX1-F1
#
_entry.id   AF-A0A9P8XRX1-F1
#
_cell.length_a   1.000
_cell.length_b   1.000
_cell.length_c   1.000
_cell.angle_alpha   90.00
_cell.angle_beta   90.00
_cell.angle_gamma   90.00
#
_symmetry.space_group_name_H-M   'P 1'
#
loop_
_entity.id
_entity.type
_entity.pdbx_description
1 polymer ?
#
loop_
_entity_poly.entity_id
_entity_poly.type
_entity_poly.pdbx_seq_one_letter_code
_entity_poly.pdbx_strand_id
1 'polypeptide(L)'
;MMEPPLASDDHAQAIDELWAKIAKERKQRRPSTTSIEHPPPKPRRKPPRTSSQRPSQKPSQRPSPRPAREDVGCDNTSIDSIDCALEGQVGDPLLPEQSMMDETWDDAQSTWRAFVANANGWPAGFFDTPRILGDIPAIPREIPKNSKGRSILEGQPIWHVSDLNKKGKLTAGARKRFHLLCEEPVRASIAERQDSSFFGHVDGISTEPAPNGLTVLIFCWSYILCASLIERQGYRVTYTEHLVEPQPEATSSGLPAFRLPSDASDSLERWLCALLAPTMGWTTSQECGLPPWALICSTAPRITRPPASRPRPELVDVQAPDSEEALLLLKELCFLYDLRHSDATMPALESSFIAALAIPYYRYAGLVPQLPPLASIKSRKSANLSDDCDEILLRYFDHLPYYMTLSLQPLSFGSILWSVFWQPSVACNVTSSWLNSTLDVLEPVIAKRDVGQLARIFAARRPLAAVLWLGVFLLGDVKILDRIRYFLRSLTEGKALPLGGPPDITVSAWTRSPQSFWDVPCESQLPDGIYDRAEIFQRRLNFRLSDQYLILFAWKPFSPMDKTGIEIDLYDYLKHPFARQYVCWQWRGASGVERGFRQEQKGYVAPDDNLDFHFGKPNITPSERSANTAASKRATLQMLDFSMMTYRGERSFDYVSIPGLTKHHRWLKRWRGLD
;
A
#
# COMPACT_ATOMS: atom_id res chain seq x y z
N MET A 1 -34.80 -7.47 -12.61
CA MET A 1 -34.72 -6.00 -12.73
C MET A 1 -35.58 -5.40 -11.62
N MET A 2 -34.97 -5.09 -10.48
CA MET A 2 -35.53 -4.21 -9.46
C MET A 2 -34.47 -3.15 -9.23
N GLU A 3 -34.83 -1.88 -9.42
CA GLU A 3 -33.96 -0.73 -9.13
C GLU A 3 -33.63 -0.67 -7.64
N PRO A 4 -32.40 -0.26 -7.26
CA PRO A 4 -32.06 -0.02 -5.86
C PRO A 4 -32.75 1.26 -5.37
N PRO A 5 -33.11 1.38 -4.08
CA PRO A 5 -33.82 2.54 -3.58
C PRO A 5 -32.91 3.75 -3.56
N LEU A 6 -33.38 4.85 -4.17
CA LEU A 6 -32.82 6.18 -4.03
C LEU A 6 -32.71 6.52 -2.54
N ALA A 7 -31.50 6.89 -2.11
CA ALA A 7 -31.26 7.44 -0.79
C ALA A 7 -32.16 8.68 -0.60
N SER A 8 -33.08 8.62 0.36
CA SER A 8 -34.03 9.69 0.63
C SER A 8 -33.32 10.98 1.04
N ASP A 9 -33.74 12.12 0.46
CA ASP A 9 -33.28 13.47 0.80
C ASP A 9 -33.27 13.77 2.31
N ASP A 10 -34.13 13.08 3.08
CA ASP A 10 -34.18 13.14 4.55
C ASP A 10 -32.83 12.81 5.22
N HIS A 11 -31.99 11.96 4.61
CA HIS A 11 -30.70 11.57 5.17
C HIS A 11 -29.62 12.64 4.96
N ALA A 12 -29.70 13.42 3.88
CA ALA A 12 -28.82 14.57 3.65
C ALA A 12 -29.20 15.73 4.58
N GLN A 13 -30.51 15.96 4.74
CA GLN A 13 -31.03 17.03 5.59
C GLN A 13 -30.73 16.78 7.09
N ALA A 14 -30.81 15.54 7.55
CA ALA A 14 -30.45 15.16 8.92
C ALA A 14 -28.96 15.37 9.23
N ILE A 15 -28.08 15.20 8.23
CA ILE A 15 -26.64 15.45 8.37
C ILE A 15 -26.37 16.95 8.49
N ASP A 16 -27.02 17.78 7.67
CA ASP A 16 -26.85 19.24 7.70
C ASP A 16 -27.37 19.88 8.99
N GLU A 17 -28.48 19.39 9.55
CA GLU A 17 -29.00 19.84 10.84
C GLU A 17 -28.07 19.49 12.01
N LEU A 18 -27.43 18.32 11.98
CA LEU A 18 -26.46 17.91 12.99
C LEU A 18 -25.23 18.84 12.98
N TRP A 19 -24.77 19.26 11.80
CA TRP A 19 -23.63 20.18 11.66
C TRP A 19 -23.96 21.60 12.12
N ALA A 20 -25.17 22.10 11.84
CA ALA A 20 -25.65 23.38 12.35
C ALA A 20 -25.67 23.40 13.89
N LYS A 21 -26.03 22.28 14.53
CA LYS A 21 -26.08 22.13 15.99
C LYS A 21 -24.67 22.14 16.61
N ILE A 22 -23.71 21.44 16.01
CA ILE A 22 -22.30 21.41 16.46
C ILE A 22 -21.64 22.79 16.33
N ALA A 23 -21.93 23.53 15.25
CA ALA A 23 -21.41 24.88 15.05
C ALA A 23 -21.93 25.86 16.12
N LYS A 24 -23.21 25.70 16.54
CA LYS A 24 -23.84 26.53 17.57
C LYS A 24 -23.26 26.30 18.96
N GLU A 25 -23.00 25.04 19.33
CA GLU A 25 -22.38 24.68 20.62
C GLU A 25 -20.92 25.15 20.73
N ARG A 26 -20.18 25.19 19.61
CA ARG A 26 -18.81 25.73 19.57
C ARG A 26 -18.74 27.25 19.74
N LYS A 27 -19.73 28.01 19.24
CA LYS A 27 -19.82 29.46 19.46
C LYS A 27 -20.08 29.82 20.93
N GLN A 28 -20.78 28.96 21.67
CA GLN A 28 -21.11 29.17 23.09
C GLN A 28 -19.96 28.80 24.05
N ARG A 29 -18.92 28.10 23.60
CA ARG A 29 -17.79 27.63 24.45
C ARG A 29 -16.49 28.45 24.33
N ARG A 30 -16.52 29.68 23.82
CA ARG A 30 -15.34 30.57 23.90
C ARG A 30 -15.23 31.17 25.32
N PRO A 31 -14.12 30.99 26.05
CA PRO A 31 -13.90 31.68 27.32
C PRO A 31 -13.56 33.16 27.08
N SER A 32 -14.12 34.03 27.89
CA SER A 32 -13.78 35.46 27.99
C SER A 32 -12.32 35.63 28.43
N THR A 33 -11.54 36.36 27.63
CA THR A 33 -10.19 36.83 27.95
C THR A 33 -10.20 37.71 29.20
N THR A 34 -9.50 37.27 30.25
CA THR A 34 -9.15 38.11 31.40
C THR A 34 -7.64 38.26 31.41
N SER A 35 -7.15 39.50 31.32
CA SER A 35 -5.73 39.85 31.34
C SER A 35 -5.09 39.47 32.69
N ILE A 36 -3.95 38.79 32.65
CA ILE A 36 -3.12 38.54 33.84
C ILE A 36 -1.74 39.14 33.57
N GLU A 37 -1.38 40.13 34.40
CA GLU A 37 -0.07 40.78 34.45
C GLU A 37 1.03 39.82 34.94
N HIS A 38 2.23 39.94 34.36
CA HIS A 38 3.43 39.20 34.75
C HIS A 38 4.18 39.87 35.92
N PRO A 39 4.76 39.11 36.88
CA PRO A 39 5.70 39.64 37.85
C PRO A 39 7.17 39.56 37.36
N PRO A 40 8.09 40.36 37.92
CA PRO A 40 9.46 40.52 37.41
C PRO A 40 10.45 39.45 37.94
N PRO A 41 11.63 39.29 37.31
CA PRO A 41 12.54 38.18 37.60
C PRO A 41 13.48 38.47 38.79
N LYS A 42 13.81 37.42 39.56
CA LYS A 42 14.80 37.44 40.65
C LYS A 42 16.18 36.91 40.20
N PRO A 43 17.29 37.31 40.85
CA PRO A 43 18.64 37.20 40.31
C PRO A 43 19.37 35.87 40.62
N ARG A 44 20.30 35.52 39.73
CA ARG A 44 21.20 34.35 39.76
C ARG A 44 22.19 34.39 40.94
N ARG A 45 22.31 33.27 41.67
CA ARG A 45 23.42 32.99 42.60
C ARG A 45 24.46 32.05 41.96
N LYS A 46 25.74 32.39 42.11
CA LYS A 46 26.93 31.58 41.74
C LYS A 46 27.19 30.49 42.80
N PRO A 47 27.79 29.33 42.45
CA PRO A 47 28.38 28.42 43.42
C PRO A 47 29.90 28.65 43.60
N PRO A 48 30.49 28.26 44.74
CA PRO A 48 31.90 28.48 45.05
C PRO A 48 32.82 27.35 44.58
N ARG A 49 34.10 27.72 44.42
CA ARG A 49 35.26 26.84 44.20
C ARG A 49 35.64 26.10 45.47
N THR A 50 36.04 24.84 45.35
CA THR A 50 37.09 24.23 46.16
C THR A 50 37.91 23.24 45.33
N SER A 51 39.22 23.39 45.42
CA SER A 51 40.29 22.59 44.83
C SER A 51 40.81 21.55 45.83
N SER A 52 41.12 20.32 45.39
CA SER A 52 42.29 19.57 45.88
C SER A 52 42.61 18.35 45.01
N GLN A 53 43.79 18.41 44.40
CA GLN A 53 44.85 17.41 44.20
C GLN A 53 44.58 15.98 43.65
N ARG A 54 45.51 15.64 42.73
CA ARG A 54 45.78 14.46 41.88
C ARG A 54 46.32 13.25 42.68
N PRO A 55 46.40 11.99 42.14
CA PRO A 55 47.28 11.69 40.99
C PRO A 55 46.84 10.61 39.97
N SER A 56 47.49 10.75 38.82
CA SER A 56 47.71 9.92 37.63
C SER A 56 47.54 8.39 37.67
N GLN A 57 46.80 7.84 36.69
CA GLN A 57 47.06 6.56 36.02
C GLN A 57 46.76 6.62 34.50
N LYS A 58 47.53 5.85 33.72
CA LYS A 58 47.63 5.74 32.25
C LYS A 58 46.46 4.97 31.60
N PRO A 59 46.32 4.95 30.25
CA PRO A 59 45.02 4.78 29.57
C PRO A 59 44.65 3.33 29.29
N SER A 60 43.37 2.99 29.52
CA SER A 60 42.73 1.75 29.10
C SER A 60 41.74 2.02 27.96
N GLN A 61 41.65 1.07 27.05
CA GLN A 61 40.97 1.07 25.76
C GLN A 61 39.46 1.39 25.88
N ARG A 62 38.95 2.19 24.93
CA ARG A 62 37.51 2.47 24.75
C ARG A 62 36.78 1.22 24.24
N PRO A 63 35.69 0.78 24.88
CA PRO A 63 34.69 -0.06 24.25
C PRO A 63 33.61 0.80 23.56
N SER A 64 33.17 0.32 22.40
CA SER A 64 32.11 0.85 21.55
C SER A 64 30.76 0.98 22.27
N PRO A 65 29.87 1.89 21.83
CA PRO A 65 28.58 2.12 22.48
C PRO A 65 27.58 1.00 22.14
N ARG A 66 27.00 0.40 23.19
CA ARG A 66 25.83 -0.49 23.11
C ARG A 66 24.57 0.32 22.77
N PRO A 67 23.66 -0.18 21.92
CA PRO A 67 22.36 0.43 21.69
C PRO A 67 21.43 0.23 22.90
N ALA A 68 20.49 1.16 23.04
CA ALA A 68 19.54 1.27 24.14
C ALA A 68 18.59 0.06 24.22
N ARG A 69 18.31 -0.35 25.46
CA ARG A 69 17.29 -1.34 25.84
C ARG A 69 15.90 -0.90 25.39
N GLU A 70 15.25 -1.72 24.59
CA GLU A 70 13.79 -1.81 24.51
C GLU A 70 13.34 -2.88 25.52
N ASP A 71 12.71 -2.45 26.61
CA ASP A 71 11.92 -3.30 27.51
C ASP A 71 10.44 -3.09 27.17
N VAL A 72 9.83 -4.02 26.42
CA VAL A 72 8.46 -4.55 26.62
C VAL A 72 8.42 -5.94 25.96
N GLY A 73 8.36 -6.99 26.77
CA GLY A 73 8.26 -8.37 26.32
C GLY A 73 6.90 -8.67 25.69
N CYS A 74 6.94 -9.19 24.45
CA CYS A 74 5.92 -10.07 23.90
C CYS A 74 6.63 -11.37 23.52
N ASP A 75 6.22 -12.48 24.14
CA ASP A 75 6.70 -13.82 23.82
C ASP A 75 6.41 -14.16 22.35
N ASN A 76 7.45 -14.18 21.54
CA ASN A 76 7.44 -14.63 20.16
C ASN A 76 7.52 -16.17 20.10
N THR A 77 6.45 -16.88 20.48
CA THR A 77 6.26 -18.24 19.96
C THR A 77 5.79 -18.11 18.51
N SER A 78 6.74 -18.14 17.57
CA SER A 78 6.47 -18.07 16.14
C SER A 78 5.46 -19.14 15.74
N ILE A 79 4.41 -18.73 15.02
CA ILE A 79 3.39 -19.61 14.39
C ILE A 79 4.06 -20.70 13.52
N ASP A 80 5.31 -20.47 13.10
CA ASP A 80 6.09 -21.38 12.26
C ASP A 80 6.78 -22.51 13.03
N SER A 81 6.74 -22.53 14.36
CA SER A 81 7.44 -23.53 15.19
C SER A 81 6.58 -24.71 15.67
N ILE A 82 5.30 -24.79 15.27
CA ILE A 82 4.41 -25.89 15.66
C ILE A 82 4.54 -27.04 14.66
N ASP A 83 4.97 -28.22 15.12
CA ASP A 83 5.17 -29.46 14.36
C ASP A 83 4.04 -29.82 13.36
N CYS A 84 4.44 -30.62 12.35
CA CYS A 84 3.94 -30.69 10.98
C CYS A 84 2.60 -31.39 10.68
N ALA A 85 1.72 -31.70 11.64
CA ALA A 85 0.42 -32.29 11.29
C ALA A 85 -0.71 -31.74 12.16
N LEU A 86 -1.70 -31.10 11.52
CA LEU A 86 -3.01 -30.92 12.12
C LEU A 86 -3.69 -32.30 12.10
N GLU A 87 -3.51 -33.08 13.15
CA GLU A 87 -4.24 -34.35 13.33
C GLU A 87 -5.57 -34.06 14.04
N GLY A 88 -6.65 -34.64 13.53
CA GLY A 88 -8.01 -34.45 14.04
C GLY A 88 -8.92 -35.60 13.61
N GLN A 89 -10.10 -35.67 14.21
CA GLN A 89 -11.05 -36.77 14.01
C GLN A 89 -12.00 -36.49 12.85
N VAL A 90 -12.66 -37.52 12.32
CA VAL A 90 -13.74 -37.32 11.31
C VAL A 90 -14.84 -36.45 11.92
N GLY A 91 -15.24 -35.38 11.22
CA GLY A 91 -16.20 -34.38 11.72
C GLY A 91 -15.59 -33.26 12.56
N ASP A 92 -14.26 -33.14 12.58
CA ASP A 92 -13.53 -32.05 13.23
C ASP A 92 -13.70 -30.72 12.47
N PRO A 93 -14.30 -29.67 13.06
CA PRO A 93 -14.51 -28.40 12.36
C PRO A 93 -13.20 -27.69 11.98
N LEU A 94 -12.07 -27.98 12.66
CA LEU A 94 -10.77 -27.40 12.31
C LEU A 94 -10.13 -28.05 11.08
N LEU A 95 -10.52 -29.30 10.79
CA LEU A 95 -10.03 -30.06 9.65
C LEU A 95 -11.15 -30.21 8.62
N PRO A 96 -11.09 -29.48 7.50
CA PRO A 96 -12.15 -29.59 6.50
C PRO A 96 -12.21 -31.01 5.94
N GLU A 97 -13.41 -31.46 5.59
CA GLU A 97 -13.59 -32.72 4.88
C GLU A 97 -12.83 -32.70 3.54
N GLN A 98 -12.37 -33.86 3.10
CA GLN A 98 -11.67 -33.97 1.81
C GLN A 98 -12.52 -33.46 0.65
N SER A 99 -13.83 -33.72 0.68
CA SER A 99 -14.81 -33.20 -0.27
C SER A 99 -14.79 -31.67 -0.38
N MET A 100 -14.79 -30.97 0.74
CA MET A 100 -14.74 -29.50 0.78
C MET A 100 -13.40 -28.96 0.24
N MET A 101 -12.30 -29.62 0.60
CA MET A 101 -10.98 -29.27 0.08
C MET A 101 -10.89 -29.46 -1.43
N ASP A 102 -11.49 -30.54 -1.94
CA ASP A 102 -11.53 -30.90 -3.36
C ASP A 102 -12.41 -29.93 -4.16
N GLU A 103 -13.59 -29.60 -3.65
CA GLU A 103 -14.50 -28.61 -4.25
C GLU A 103 -13.83 -27.23 -4.32
N THR A 104 -13.27 -26.76 -3.20
CA THR A 104 -12.55 -25.47 -3.15
C THR A 104 -11.37 -25.43 -4.13
N TRP A 105 -10.67 -26.56 -4.29
CA TRP A 105 -9.59 -26.68 -5.25
C TRP A 105 -10.08 -26.54 -6.69
N ASP A 106 -11.15 -27.25 -7.05
CA ASP A 106 -11.70 -27.28 -8.39
C ASP A 106 -12.33 -25.93 -8.78
N ASP A 107 -12.98 -25.26 -7.84
CA ASP A 107 -13.50 -23.90 -7.98
C ASP A 107 -12.37 -22.89 -8.23
N ALA A 108 -11.31 -22.93 -7.43
CA ALA A 108 -10.13 -22.10 -7.63
C ALA A 108 -9.51 -22.35 -9.01
N GLN A 109 -9.40 -23.62 -9.39
CA GLN A 109 -8.76 -24.02 -10.63
C GLN A 109 -9.52 -23.49 -11.84
N SER A 110 -10.84 -23.66 -11.84
CA SER A 110 -11.73 -23.21 -12.90
C SER A 110 -11.76 -21.67 -12.98
N THR A 111 -11.84 -21.01 -11.83
CA THR A 111 -11.82 -19.54 -11.71
C THR A 111 -10.55 -18.92 -12.26
N TRP A 112 -9.38 -19.37 -11.81
CA TRP A 112 -8.11 -18.79 -12.28
C TRP A 112 -7.78 -19.16 -13.72
N ARG A 113 -8.18 -20.35 -14.20
CA ARG A 113 -8.02 -20.68 -15.64
C ARG A 113 -8.85 -19.77 -16.52
N ALA A 114 -10.07 -19.41 -16.10
CA ALA A 114 -10.89 -18.44 -16.81
C ALA A 114 -10.18 -17.08 -16.89
N PHE A 115 -9.59 -16.60 -15.81
CA PHE A 115 -8.81 -15.35 -15.83
C PHE A 115 -7.58 -15.44 -16.73
N VAL A 116 -6.84 -16.55 -16.72
CA VAL A 116 -5.71 -16.78 -17.63
C VAL A 116 -6.16 -16.77 -19.09
N ALA A 117 -7.26 -17.44 -19.43
CA ALA A 117 -7.79 -17.49 -20.79
C ALA A 117 -8.31 -16.12 -21.28
N ASN A 118 -8.81 -15.28 -20.37
CA ASN A 118 -9.37 -13.96 -20.68
C ASN A 118 -8.32 -12.83 -20.63
N ALA A 119 -7.09 -13.10 -20.18
CA ALA A 119 -6.02 -12.11 -20.03
C ALA A 119 -5.34 -11.70 -21.35
N ASN A 120 -6.12 -11.50 -22.42
CA ASN A 120 -5.62 -11.16 -23.75
C ASN A 120 -5.33 -9.65 -23.92
N GLY A 121 -5.93 -8.79 -23.09
CA GLY A 121 -5.74 -7.34 -23.13
C GLY A 121 -6.06 -6.67 -21.80
N TRP A 122 -5.87 -5.35 -21.74
CA TRP A 122 -6.21 -4.56 -20.56
C TRP A 122 -7.72 -4.31 -20.47
N PRO A 123 -8.33 -4.38 -19.28
CA PRO A 123 -9.72 -3.95 -19.09
C PRO A 123 -9.94 -2.49 -19.52
N ALA A 124 -11.16 -2.17 -19.95
CA ALA A 124 -11.51 -0.80 -20.31
C ALA A 124 -11.31 0.16 -19.13
N GLY A 125 -10.63 1.29 -19.36
CA GLY A 125 -10.35 2.27 -18.32
C GLY A 125 -9.32 1.82 -17.27
N PHE A 126 -8.57 0.74 -17.50
CA PHE A 126 -7.56 0.25 -16.55
C PHE A 126 -6.49 1.32 -16.20
N PHE A 127 -6.09 2.14 -17.18
CA PHE A 127 -5.12 3.23 -16.99
C PHE A 127 -5.76 4.55 -16.50
N ASP A 128 -7.07 4.58 -16.22
CA ASP A 128 -7.76 5.71 -15.57
C ASP A 128 -7.53 5.64 -14.05
N THR A 129 -6.29 5.91 -13.67
CA THR A 129 -5.78 5.72 -12.29
C THR A 129 -6.52 6.49 -11.20
N PRO A 130 -7.18 7.66 -11.41
CA PRO A 130 -7.96 8.30 -10.35
C PRO A 130 -9.07 7.41 -9.78
N ARG A 131 -9.49 6.37 -10.52
CA ARG A 131 -10.46 5.38 -10.03
C ARG A 131 -9.99 4.61 -8.78
N ILE A 132 -8.67 4.49 -8.56
CA ILE A 132 -8.12 3.83 -7.37
C ILE A 132 -8.24 4.70 -6.10
N LEU A 133 -8.47 6.02 -6.26
CA LEU A 133 -8.41 6.97 -5.16
C LEU A 133 -9.65 6.96 -4.26
N GLY A 134 -10.76 6.34 -4.68
CA GLY A 134 -11.98 6.12 -3.90
C GLY A 134 -12.24 7.15 -2.79
N ASP A 135 -12.20 6.76 -1.52
CA ASP A 135 -12.33 7.65 -0.36
C ASP A 135 -10.98 7.95 0.33
N ILE A 136 -9.86 7.85 -0.40
CA ILE A 136 -8.52 8.22 0.12
C ILE A 136 -8.53 9.71 0.48
N PRO A 137 -8.01 10.12 1.65
CA PRO A 137 -7.92 11.53 2.03
C PRO A 137 -6.68 12.19 1.42
N ALA A 138 -6.77 13.48 1.11
CA ALA A 138 -5.62 14.27 0.69
C ALA A 138 -4.62 14.45 1.85
N ILE A 139 -3.32 14.36 1.57
CA ILE A 139 -2.31 14.85 2.51
C ILE A 139 -2.47 16.38 2.68
N PRO A 140 -2.32 16.94 3.90
CA PRO A 140 -2.49 18.38 4.13
C PRO A 140 -1.60 19.22 3.20
N ARG A 141 -2.12 20.39 2.79
CA ARG A 141 -1.35 21.38 2.02
C ARG A 141 -0.14 21.91 2.78
N GLU A 142 -0.28 22.03 4.10
CA GLU A 142 0.82 22.37 5.00
C GLU A 142 0.89 21.33 6.11
N ILE A 143 2.06 20.71 6.28
CA ILE A 143 2.28 19.72 7.33
C ILE A 143 2.31 20.42 8.69
N PRO A 144 1.42 20.05 9.64
CA PRO A 144 1.31 20.72 10.93
C PRO A 144 2.64 20.72 11.72
N LYS A 145 3.03 21.87 12.28
CA LYS A 145 4.30 22.03 13.03
C LYS A 145 4.42 21.17 14.29
N ASN A 146 3.30 20.64 14.80
CA ASN A 146 3.26 19.76 15.97
C ASN A 146 3.52 18.28 15.64
N SER A 147 3.67 17.93 14.36
CA SER A 147 4.25 16.64 13.95
C SER A 147 5.69 16.58 14.47
N LYS A 148 6.07 15.49 15.15
CA LYS A 148 7.41 15.31 15.74
C LYS A 148 8.48 15.62 14.69
N GLY A 149 9.05 16.83 14.72
CA GLY A 149 10.05 17.28 13.75
C GLY A 149 9.63 17.29 12.27
N ARG A 150 8.33 17.42 11.93
CA ARG A 150 7.83 17.33 10.53
C ARG A 150 8.13 16.00 9.81
N SER A 151 8.56 14.96 10.53
CA SER A 151 8.93 13.67 9.94
C SER A 151 7.82 12.61 10.02
N ILE A 152 6.81 12.80 10.87
CA ILE A 152 5.70 11.86 11.05
C ILE A 152 4.37 12.59 11.03
N LEU A 153 3.49 12.22 10.11
CA LEU A 153 2.09 12.64 10.08
C LEU A 153 1.21 11.53 10.69
N GLU A 154 0.19 11.89 11.44
CA GLU A 154 -0.75 10.92 12.01
C GLU A 154 -2.19 11.33 11.69
N GLY A 155 -3.05 10.34 11.52
CA GLY A 155 -4.50 10.57 11.42
C GLY A 155 -5.28 9.32 11.80
N GLN A 156 -6.60 9.42 11.79
CA GLN A 156 -7.48 8.31 12.10
C GLN A 156 -8.77 8.36 11.26
N PRO A 157 -9.33 7.20 10.92
CA PRO A 157 -10.59 7.12 10.22
C PRO A 157 -11.75 7.33 11.19
N ILE A 158 -12.84 7.88 10.69
CA ILE A 158 -14.10 8.03 11.40
C ILE A 158 -15.13 7.14 10.72
N TRP A 159 -15.83 6.34 11.53
CA TRP A 159 -16.78 5.34 11.09
C TRP A 159 -18.18 5.66 11.61
N HIS A 160 -19.16 5.36 10.78
CA HIS A 160 -20.55 5.20 11.17
C HIS A 160 -20.86 3.71 11.33
N VAL A 161 -21.43 3.33 12.47
CA VAL A 161 -21.74 1.93 12.80
C VAL A 161 -23.19 1.86 13.27
N SER A 162 -24.08 1.27 12.48
CA SER A 162 -25.53 1.40 12.70
C SER A 162 -26.04 0.75 13.99
N ASP A 163 -25.46 -0.38 14.41
CA ASP A 163 -25.92 -1.14 15.59
C ASP A 163 -25.45 -0.51 16.93
N LEU A 164 -24.32 0.20 16.94
CA LEU A 164 -23.90 1.06 18.04
C LEU A 164 -24.72 2.36 18.14
N ASN A 165 -25.47 2.70 17.09
CA ASN A 165 -25.99 4.04 16.84
C ASN A 165 -27.49 4.23 17.02
N LYS A 166 -28.08 3.67 18.07
CA LYS A 166 -29.36 4.21 18.60
C LYS A 166 -29.26 5.71 19.03
N LYS A 167 -28.09 6.36 18.91
CA LYS A 167 -27.84 7.79 19.25
C LYS A 167 -26.92 8.58 18.28
N GLY A 168 -26.63 8.10 17.06
CA GLY A 168 -25.87 8.88 16.06
C GLY A 168 -24.42 9.23 16.42
N LYS A 169 -23.69 8.37 17.13
CA LYS A 169 -22.32 8.64 17.57
C LYS A 169 -21.31 8.14 16.53
N LEU A 170 -20.41 9.00 16.08
CA LEU A 170 -19.31 8.61 15.22
C LEU A 170 -18.21 7.90 16.04
N THR A 171 -17.65 6.83 15.50
CA THR A 171 -16.62 6.02 16.16
C THR A 171 -15.28 6.23 15.47
N ALA A 172 -14.25 6.58 16.24
CA ALA A 172 -12.89 6.67 15.71
C ALA A 172 -12.28 5.27 15.56
N GLY A 173 -11.67 5.01 14.41
CA GLY A 173 -10.91 3.80 14.17
C GLY A 173 -9.42 3.96 14.49
N ALA A 174 -8.67 2.95 14.09
CA ALA A 174 -7.24 2.81 14.33
C ALA A 174 -6.42 3.96 13.72
N ARG A 175 -5.48 4.51 14.51
CA ARG A 175 -4.61 5.63 14.08
C ARG A 175 -3.52 5.17 13.13
N LYS A 176 -3.40 5.77 11.95
CA LYS A 176 -2.27 5.51 11.04
C LYS A 176 -1.17 6.56 11.21
N ARG A 177 0.07 6.11 11.06
CA ARG A 177 1.27 6.95 11.07
C ARG A 177 1.92 6.88 9.69
N PHE A 178 2.27 8.04 9.16
CA PHE A 178 2.92 8.20 7.86
C PHE A 178 4.31 8.76 8.08
N HIS A 179 5.32 8.02 7.66
CA HIS A 179 6.70 8.45 7.73
C HIS A 179 7.01 9.30 6.49
N LEU A 180 7.27 10.58 6.72
CA LEU A 180 7.47 11.56 5.65
C LEU A 180 8.92 11.66 5.20
N LEU A 181 9.86 11.09 5.96
CA LEU A 181 11.29 11.14 5.69
C LEU A 181 11.93 9.76 5.96
N CYS A 182 13.03 9.49 5.26
CA CYS A 182 13.87 8.30 5.39
C CYS A 182 15.37 8.68 5.33
N GLU A 183 16.23 7.76 5.78
CA GLU A 183 17.67 8.04 5.90
C GLU A 183 18.42 7.95 4.56
N GLU A 184 18.11 6.95 3.74
CA GLU A 184 18.78 6.72 2.44
C GLU A 184 17.79 6.76 1.27
N PRO A 185 18.21 7.13 0.05
CA PRO A 185 17.36 7.00 -1.14
C PRO A 185 17.21 5.54 -1.57
N VAL A 186 16.17 5.23 -2.34
CA VAL A 186 16.07 3.94 -3.03
C VAL A 186 17.06 3.93 -4.18
N ARG A 187 17.84 2.85 -4.28
CA ARG A 187 18.80 2.64 -5.36
C ARG A 187 18.13 1.85 -6.48
N ALA A 188 18.01 2.44 -7.67
CA ALA A 188 17.56 1.76 -8.87
C ALA A 188 18.77 1.27 -9.68
N SER A 189 18.69 0.07 -10.22
CA SER A 189 19.61 -0.43 -11.24
C SER A 189 18.97 -0.21 -12.61
N ILE A 190 19.71 0.39 -13.54
CA ILE A 190 19.28 0.52 -14.94
C ILE A 190 20.00 -0.56 -15.73
N ALA A 191 19.23 -1.39 -16.41
CA ALA A 191 19.80 -2.47 -17.18
C ALA A 191 20.46 -1.98 -18.48
N GLU A 192 21.48 -2.70 -18.95
CA GLU A 192 22.31 -2.28 -20.10
C GLU A 192 21.68 -2.62 -21.46
N ARG A 193 20.74 -3.57 -21.50
CA ARG A 193 20.16 -4.07 -22.76
C ARG A 193 18.64 -4.12 -22.70
N GLN A 194 17.97 -3.84 -23.81
CA GLN A 194 16.49 -3.81 -23.86
C GLN A 194 15.85 -5.18 -23.59
N ASP A 195 16.60 -6.26 -23.79
CA ASP A 195 16.20 -7.66 -23.57
C ASP A 195 16.20 -8.09 -22.09
N SER A 196 16.61 -7.21 -21.19
CA SER A 196 16.75 -7.51 -19.75
C SER A 196 15.55 -7.10 -18.91
N SER A 197 14.55 -6.44 -19.49
CA SER A 197 13.29 -6.16 -18.80
C SER A 197 12.46 -7.43 -18.69
N PHE A 198 12.04 -7.78 -17.48
CA PHE A 198 11.13 -8.91 -17.27
C PHE A 198 9.70 -8.61 -17.73
N PHE A 199 9.37 -7.33 -18.01
CA PHE A 199 8.08 -6.97 -18.58
C PHE A 199 8.02 -7.43 -20.04
N GLY A 200 7.12 -8.38 -20.31
CA GLY A 200 6.87 -8.92 -21.65
C GLY A 200 8.03 -9.70 -22.26
N HIS A 201 8.86 -10.39 -21.48
CA HIS A 201 9.85 -11.33 -22.00
C HIS A 201 9.49 -12.77 -21.63
N VAL A 202 9.37 -13.64 -22.65
CA VAL A 202 9.21 -15.09 -22.51
C VAL A 202 10.42 -15.75 -23.16
N ASP A 203 11.22 -16.50 -22.41
CA ASP A 203 12.36 -17.28 -22.93
C ASP A 203 13.35 -16.46 -23.80
N GLY A 204 13.55 -15.18 -23.46
CA GLY A 204 14.44 -14.27 -24.19
C GLY A 204 13.82 -13.60 -25.43
N ILE A 205 12.53 -13.80 -25.68
CA ILE A 205 11.78 -13.13 -26.76
C ILE A 205 10.85 -12.09 -26.12
N SER A 206 11.01 -10.83 -26.52
CA SER A 206 10.10 -9.74 -26.14
C SER A 206 8.75 -9.93 -26.84
N THR A 207 7.72 -10.28 -26.08
CA THR A 207 6.32 -10.32 -26.53
C THR A 207 5.66 -8.93 -26.39
N GLU A 208 6.07 -8.13 -25.41
CA GLU A 208 5.59 -6.75 -25.17
C GLU A 208 6.71 -5.88 -24.59
N PRO A 209 7.35 -4.99 -25.38
CA PRO A 209 8.41 -4.14 -24.86
C PRO A 209 7.85 -3.13 -23.84
N ALA A 210 8.64 -2.83 -22.81
CA ALA A 210 8.32 -1.77 -21.86
C ALA A 210 8.09 -0.41 -22.59
N PRO A 211 7.20 0.47 -22.09
CA PRO A 211 6.93 1.75 -22.71
C PRO A 211 8.20 2.59 -22.89
N ASN A 212 8.31 3.26 -24.03
CA ASN A 212 9.43 4.16 -24.30
C ASN A 212 9.49 5.27 -23.24
N GLY A 213 10.69 5.54 -22.73
CA GLY A 213 10.90 6.57 -21.71
C GLY A 213 10.42 6.22 -20.30
N LEU A 214 9.94 4.99 -20.05
CA LEU A 214 9.47 4.56 -18.72
C LEU A 214 10.46 4.93 -17.60
N THR A 215 11.74 4.59 -17.77
CA THR A 215 12.78 4.83 -16.76
C THR A 215 12.91 6.31 -16.42
N VAL A 216 13.09 7.19 -17.42
CA VAL A 216 13.26 8.64 -17.17
C VAL A 216 12.00 9.24 -16.56
N LEU A 217 10.82 8.80 -16.98
CA LEU A 217 9.54 9.26 -16.43
C LEU A 217 9.34 8.84 -14.96
N ILE A 218 9.79 7.63 -14.58
CA ILE A 218 9.77 7.19 -13.17
C ILE A 218 10.62 8.13 -12.30
N PHE A 219 11.83 8.49 -12.76
CA PHE A 219 12.68 9.46 -12.06
C PHE A 219 12.02 10.85 -11.95
N CYS A 220 11.38 11.32 -13.03
CA CYS A 220 10.66 12.59 -13.03
C CYS A 220 9.50 12.60 -12.03
N TRP A 221 8.64 11.58 -12.04
CA TRP A 221 7.52 11.48 -11.10
C TRP A 221 7.97 11.29 -9.66
N SER A 222 8.99 10.47 -9.42
CA SER A 222 9.64 10.33 -8.12
C SER A 222 10.09 11.68 -7.57
N TYR A 223 10.72 12.52 -8.40
CA TYR A 223 11.11 13.87 -8.03
C TYR A 223 9.92 14.77 -7.70
N ILE A 224 8.90 14.81 -8.57
CA ILE A 224 7.71 15.66 -8.36
C ILE A 224 7.02 15.30 -7.03
N LEU A 225 6.90 14.00 -6.71
CA LEU A 225 6.38 13.53 -5.42
C LEU A 225 7.24 14.00 -4.24
N CYS A 226 8.57 13.95 -4.39
CA CYS A 226 9.50 14.43 -3.38
C CYS A 226 9.40 15.95 -3.17
N ALA A 227 9.46 16.74 -4.24
CA ALA A 227 9.38 18.19 -4.23
C ALA A 227 8.07 18.66 -3.60
N SER A 228 6.93 18.07 -4.01
CA SER A 228 5.63 18.42 -3.43
C SER A 228 5.56 18.12 -1.93
N LEU A 229 6.17 17.04 -1.44
CA LEU A 229 6.22 16.77 0.00
C LEU A 229 7.08 17.79 0.75
N ILE A 230 8.25 18.13 0.19
CA ILE A 230 9.21 19.09 0.76
C ILE A 230 8.56 20.48 0.86
N GLU A 231 7.84 20.91 -0.17
CA GLU A 231 7.07 22.17 -0.19
C GLU A 231 5.99 22.19 0.89
N ARG A 232 5.22 21.11 1.03
CA ARG A 232 4.20 20.98 2.10
C ARG A 232 4.80 21.00 3.50
N GLN A 233 6.06 20.58 3.64
CA GLN A 233 6.82 20.72 4.89
C GLN A 233 7.36 22.13 5.10
N GLY A 234 7.26 23.02 4.10
CA GLY A 234 7.74 24.40 4.14
C GLY A 234 9.24 24.53 3.89
N TYR A 235 9.82 23.58 3.16
CA TYR A 235 11.23 23.59 2.73
C TYR A 235 11.32 23.76 1.21
N ARG A 236 12.54 23.92 0.69
CA ARG A 236 12.81 24.03 -0.75
C ARG A 236 13.76 22.94 -1.21
N VAL A 237 13.70 22.61 -2.50
CA VAL A 237 14.66 21.72 -3.15
C VAL A 237 15.85 22.54 -3.65
N THR A 238 17.06 21.99 -3.51
CA THR A 238 18.31 22.62 -3.96
C THR A 238 19.18 21.62 -4.69
N TYR A 239 19.87 22.04 -5.75
CA TYR A 239 20.86 21.18 -6.40
C TYR A 239 22.06 20.91 -5.48
N THR A 240 22.70 19.78 -5.66
CA THR A 240 23.97 19.44 -5.00
C THR A 240 25.14 19.59 -5.98
N GLU A 241 26.35 19.47 -5.46
CA GLU A 241 27.58 19.40 -6.28
C GLU A 241 27.69 18.12 -7.13
N HIS A 242 26.73 17.19 -7.01
CA HIS A 242 26.76 15.88 -7.65
C HIS A 242 26.05 15.80 -9.01
N LEU A 243 25.81 16.94 -9.65
CA LEU A 243 25.24 16.99 -11.00
C LEU A 243 26.13 16.23 -12.00
N VAL A 244 25.53 15.34 -12.80
CA VAL A 244 26.27 14.66 -13.88
C VAL A 244 26.49 15.60 -15.04
N GLU A 245 27.74 15.66 -15.52
CA GLU A 245 28.07 16.45 -16.71
C GLU A 245 27.74 15.65 -18.00
N PRO A 246 26.92 16.22 -18.91
CA PRO A 246 26.65 15.60 -20.19
C PRO A 246 27.89 15.59 -21.08
N GLN A 247 28.13 14.46 -21.74
CA GLN A 247 29.29 14.28 -22.62
C GLN A 247 28.97 14.71 -24.05
N PRO A 248 29.94 15.32 -24.78
CA PRO A 248 29.77 15.56 -26.20
C PRO A 248 29.59 14.23 -26.93
N GLU A 249 28.71 14.23 -27.92
CA GLU A 249 28.44 13.06 -28.75
C GLU A 249 29.63 12.74 -29.68
N ALA A 250 30.67 12.12 -29.12
CA ALA A 250 31.82 11.61 -29.86
C ALA A 250 31.67 10.10 -30.13
N THR A 251 32.09 9.70 -31.34
CA THR A 251 31.90 8.40 -32.00
C THR A 251 31.97 7.14 -31.11
N SER A 252 30.86 6.40 -31.14
CA SER A 252 30.79 4.93 -31.05
C SER A 252 31.50 4.25 -29.88
N SER A 253 31.05 4.50 -28.65
CA SER A 253 31.07 3.45 -27.63
C SER A 253 29.71 2.74 -27.68
N GLY A 254 29.66 1.43 -27.91
CA GLY A 254 28.42 0.65 -27.99
C GLY A 254 27.62 0.52 -26.69
N LEU A 255 27.73 1.49 -25.77
CA LEU A 255 26.98 1.55 -24.52
C LEU A 255 25.73 2.43 -24.69
N PRO A 256 24.59 2.06 -24.09
CA PRO A 256 23.37 2.86 -24.14
C PRO A 256 23.60 4.24 -23.50
N ALA A 257 23.21 5.30 -24.22
CA ALA A 257 23.30 6.68 -23.76
C ALA A 257 21.94 7.38 -23.93
N PHE A 258 21.57 8.18 -22.95
CA PHE A 258 20.43 9.07 -23.02
C PHE A 258 20.83 10.34 -23.78
N ARG A 259 20.35 10.45 -25.02
CA ARG A 259 20.67 11.59 -25.90
C ARG A 259 19.71 12.74 -25.63
N LEU A 260 20.23 13.86 -25.15
CA LEU A 260 19.47 15.09 -25.00
C LEU A 260 19.13 15.68 -26.38
N PRO A 261 17.89 16.16 -26.61
CA PRO A 261 17.52 16.85 -27.84
C PRO A 261 18.25 18.20 -27.96
N SER A 262 18.56 18.63 -29.18
CA SER A 262 19.21 19.92 -29.44
C SER A 262 18.38 21.13 -28.98
N ASP A 263 17.06 20.95 -28.86
CA ASP A 263 16.10 22.00 -28.51
C ASP A 263 15.64 21.94 -27.04
N ALA A 264 16.23 21.08 -26.22
CA ALA A 264 15.94 21.03 -24.79
C ALA A 264 16.36 22.35 -24.12
N SER A 265 15.54 22.82 -23.17
CA SER A 265 15.87 23.98 -22.35
C SER A 265 17.03 23.67 -21.40
N ASP A 266 17.80 24.71 -21.05
CA ASP A 266 18.91 24.59 -20.09
C ASP A 266 18.41 24.08 -18.72
N SER A 267 17.17 24.41 -18.36
CA SER A 267 16.51 23.96 -17.13
C SER A 267 16.16 22.47 -17.18
N LEU A 268 15.58 21.98 -18.29
CA LEU A 268 15.28 20.57 -18.48
C LEU A 268 16.57 19.73 -18.43
N GLU A 269 17.60 20.17 -19.13
CA GLU A 269 18.88 19.49 -19.13
C GLU A 269 19.48 19.40 -17.72
N ARG A 270 19.57 20.52 -17.00
CA ARG A 270 20.12 20.55 -15.63
C ARG A 270 19.33 19.65 -14.69
N TRP A 271 18.00 19.66 -14.81
CA TRP A 271 17.13 18.81 -14.01
C TRP A 271 17.39 17.32 -14.29
N LEU A 272 17.43 16.89 -15.55
CA LEU A 272 17.73 15.49 -15.91
C LEU A 272 19.12 15.04 -15.44
N CYS A 273 20.12 15.92 -15.54
CA CYS A 273 21.46 15.68 -14.99
C CYS A 273 21.47 15.46 -13.47
N ALA A 274 20.56 16.11 -12.73
CA ALA A 274 20.40 15.90 -11.30
C ALA A 274 19.68 14.59 -10.97
N LEU A 275 18.64 14.25 -11.74
CA LEU A 275 17.83 13.06 -11.51
C LEU A 275 18.58 11.76 -11.82
N LEU A 276 19.36 11.76 -12.88
CA LEU A 276 20.10 10.59 -13.37
C LEU A 276 21.49 10.47 -12.76
N ALA A 277 21.83 11.30 -11.78
CA ALA A 277 23.11 11.24 -11.10
C ALA A 277 23.26 9.96 -10.26
N PRO A 278 24.49 9.39 -10.18
CA PRO A 278 24.75 8.20 -9.39
C PRO A 278 24.67 8.47 -7.87
N THR A 279 24.83 9.73 -7.50
CA THR A 279 24.60 10.27 -6.16
C THR A 279 23.46 11.29 -6.23
N MET A 280 22.84 11.64 -5.09
CA MET A 280 21.72 12.58 -5.07
C MET A 280 22.14 13.94 -5.64
N GLY A 281 21.70 14.25 -6.86
CA GLY A 281 21.95 15.53 -7.55
C GLY A 281 21.13 16.71 -7.01
N TRP A 282 20.23 16.43 -6.07
CA TRP A 282 19.38 17.40 -5.39
C TRP A 282 19.19 16.98 -3.92
N THR A 283 18.88 17.95 -3.07
CA THR A 283 18.61 17.75 -1.64
C THR A 283 17.60 18.78 -1.14
N THR A 284 17.23 18.68 0.12
CA THR A 284 16.44 19.68 0.83
C THR A 284 17.32 20.83 1.30
N SER A 285 16.79 22.05 1.33
CA SER A 285 17.48 23.25 1.82
C SER A 285 17.92 23.19 3.28
N GLN A 286 17.43 22.20 4.04
CA GLN A 286 17.87 21.88 5.40
C GLN A 286 18.39 20.44 5.41
N GLU A 287 19.30 20.11 6.32
CA GLU A 287 19.69 18.73 6.62
C GLU A 287 18.53 18.00 7.33
N CYS A 288 17.45 17.75 6.60
CA CYS A 288 16.42 16.80 6.94
C CYS A 288 16.61 15.53 6.10
N GLY A 289 16.05 14.40 6.56
CA GLY A 289 16.09 13.16 5.79
C GLY A 289 15.45 13.31 4.40
N LEU A 290 15.50 12.25 3.60
CA LEU A 290 14.97 12.27 2.23
C LEU A 290 13.49 11.86 2.20
N PRO A 291 12.66 12.37 1.28
CA PRO A 291 11.32 11.85 1.08
C PRO A 291 11.32 10.37 0.66
N PRO A 292 10.25 9.59 0.94
CA PRO A 292 10.23 8.14 0.70
C PRO A 292 10.40 7.74 -0.77
N TRP A 293 10.06 8.62 -1.71
CA TRP A 293 10.20 8.40 -3.15
C TRP A 293 11.59 8.72 -3.69
N ALA A 294 12.52 9.27 -2.87
CA ALA A 294 13.84 9.65 -3.34
C ALA A 294 14.54 8.45 -4.00
N LEU A 295 14.91 8.62 -5.27
CA LEU A 295 15.45 7.59 -6.13
C LEU A 295 16.81 8.03 -6.68
N ILE A 296 17.79 7.14 -6.63
CA ILE A 296 19.10 7.35 -7.26
C ILE A 296 19.42 6.23 -8.23
N CYS A 297 20.21 6.55 -9.25
CA CYS A 297 20.71 5.54 -10.16
C CYS A 297 21.96 4.87 -9.58
N SER A 298 22.02 3.54 -9.56
CA SER A 298 23.20 2.81 -9.08
C SER A 298 24.31 2.80 -10.12
N THR A 299 23.96 2.93 -11.40
CA THR A 299 24.86 2.93 -12.55
C THR A 299 24.74 4.27 -13.26
N ALA A 300 25.79 5.10 -13.26
CA ALA A 300 25.74 6.42 -13.90
C ALA A 300 25.42 6.26 -15.40
N PRO A 301 24.21 6.65 -15.87
CA PRO A 301 23.89 6.57 -17.27
C PRO A 301 24.68 7.63 -18.03
N ARG A 302 25.07 7.33 -19.26
CA ARG A 302 25.74 8.31 -20.11
C ARG A 302 24.71 9.25 -20.68
N ILE A 303 24.78 10.52 -20.30
CA ILE A 303 23.98 11.58 -20.90
C ILE A 303 24.82 12.20 -22.01
N THR A 304 24.32 12.23 -23.24
CA THR A 304 25.02 12.82 -24.39
C THR A 304 24.32 14.04 -24.93
N ARG A 305 25.12 14.99 -25.43
CA ARG A 305 24.67 16.26 -25.97
C ARG A 305 25.13 16.44 -27.42
N PRO A 306 24.28 16.98 -28.31
CA PRO A 306 24.65 17.24 -29.70
C PRO A 306 25.86 18.19 -29.79
N PRO A 307 26.80 17.99 -30.73
CA PRO A 307 28.05 18.75 -30.80
C PRO A 307 27.90 20.25 -31.11
N ALA A 308 26.71 20.71 -31.52
CA ALA A 308 26.39 22.12 -31.80
C ALA A 308 25.60 22.82 -30.68
N SER A 309 25.53 22.23 -29.48
CA SER A 309 24.80 22.78 -28.34
C SER A 309 25.39 24.08 -27.80
N ARG A 310 24.52 24.93 -27.24
CA ARG A 310 24.86 26.22 -26.61
C ARG A 310 25.97 26.09 -25.53
N PRO A 311 26.71 27.18 -25.26
CA PRO A 311 27.68 27.20 -24.16
C PRO A 311 27.00 26.87 -22.82
N ARG A 312 27.76 26.21 -21.95
CA ARG A 312 27.37 25.74 -20.61
C ARG A 312 26.51 26.79 -19.88
N PRO A 313 25.33 26.42 -19.35
CA PRO A 313 24.64 27.30 -18.42
C PRO A 313 25.45 27.36 -17.10
N GLU A 314 25.82 28.56 -16.66
CA GLU A 314 26.52 28.77 -15.39
C GLU A 314 25.68 28.23 -14.22
N LEU A 315 26.35 27.61 -13.24
CA LEU A 315 25.74 26.98 -12.07
C LEU A 315 25.55 27.94 -10.89
N VAL A 316 25.86 29.23 -11.07
CA VAL A 316 25.82 30.21 -9.98
C VAL A 316 24.36 30.61 -9.72
N ASP A 317 23.91 30.41 -8.48
CA ASP A 317 22.59 30.84 -7.93
C ASP A 317 21.32 30.21 -8.52
N VAL A 318 21.40 29.10 -9.26
CA VAL A 318 20.18 28.46 -9.81
C VAL A 318 19.59 27.42 -8.84
N GLN A 319 18.34 27.62 -8.43
CA GLN A 319 17.59 26.69 -7.58
C GLN A 319 17.14 25.45 -8.37
N ALA A 320 16.96 24.33 -7.68
CA ALA A 320 16.32 23.16 -8.26
C ALA A 320 14.82 23.41 -8.42
N PRO A 321 14.17 22.85 -9.45
CA PRO A 321 12.78 23.14 -9.73
C PRO A 321 11.87 22.71 -8.57
N ASP A 322 10.89 23.53 -8.25
CA ASP A 322 9.79 23.06 -7.39
C ASP A 322 8.88 22.06 -8.14
N SER A 323 7.85 21.55 -7.47
CA SER A 323 6.99 20.50 -8.02
C SER A 323 6.16 20.98 -9.23
N GLU A 324 5.81 22.27 -9.29
CA GLU A 324 5.08 22.87 -10.41
C GLU A 324 6.02 23.14 -11.59
N GLU A 325 7.20 23.70 -11.33
CA GLU A 325 8.27 23.88 -12.32
C GLU A 325 8.71 22.53 -12.92
N ALA A 326 8.86 21.49 -12.08
CA ALA A 326 9.20 20.14 -12.53
C ALA A 326 8.11 19.51 -13.39
N LEU A 327 6.82 19.81 -13.15
CA LEU A 327 5.73 19.39 -14.01
C LEU A 327 5.83 20.03 -15.41
N LEU A 328 6.21 21.31 -15.48
CA LEU A 328 6.44 22.00 -16.76
C LEU A 328 7.64 21.41 -17.52
N LEU A 329 8.72 21.04 -16.81
CA LEU A 329 9.86 20.35 -17.41
C LEU A 329 9.49 18.93 -17.89
N LEU A 330 8.65 18.22 -17.13
CA LEU A 330 8.11 16.91 -17.55
C LEU A 330 7.26 17.05 -18.82
N LYS A 331 6.42 18.08 -18.91
CA LYS A 331 5.67 18.42 -20.12
C LYS A 331 6.59 18.67 -21.32
N GLU A 332 7.65 19.45 -21.13
CA GLU A 332 8.68 19.69 -22.15
C GLU A 332 9.33 18.36 -22.59
N LEU A 333 9.69 17.49 -21.65
CA LEU A 333 10.25 16.18 -21.94
C LEU A 333 9.30 15.31 -22.79
N CYS A 334 8.02 15.25 -22.39
CA CYS A 334 7.00 14.51 -23.12
C CYS A 334 6.85 15.00 -24.57
N PHE A 335 6.96 16.31 -24.80
CA PHE A 335 6.91 16.91 -26.13
C PHE A 335 8.12 16.53 -27.00
N LEU A 336 9.34 16.66 -26.46
CA LEU A 336 10.57 16.48 -27.24
C LEU A 336 10.79 15.04 -27.70
N TYR A 337 10.21 14.08 -26.98
CA TYR A 337 10.38 12.66 -27.20
C TYR A 337 9.11 11.94 -27.66
N ASP A 338 8.00 12.66 -27.80
CA ASP A 338 6.70 12.09 -28.18
C ASP A 338 6.31 10.89 -27.30
N LEU A 339 6.44 11.05 -25.98
CA LEU A 339 6.25 9.96 -25.01
C LEU A 339 4.78 9.53 -24.85
N ARG A 340 3.88 10.17 -25.61
CA ARG A 340 2.43 9.93 -25.55
C ARG A 340 1.86 9.25 -26.79
N HIS A 341 2.36 9.55 -28.00
CA HIS A 341 1.87 8.90 -29.23
C HIS A 341 2.61 7.60 -29.56
N SER A 342 3.18 6.93 -28.55
CA SER A 342 3.72 5.59 -28.75
C SER A 342 2.57 4.65 -29.12
N ASP A 343 2.69 3.88 -30.21
CA ASP A 343 1.80 2.77 -30.60
C ASP A 343 1.83 1.60 -29.57
N ALA A 344 2.25 1.88 -28.33
CA ALA A 344 2.41 0.90 -27.28
C ALA A 344 1.05 0.54 -26.68
N THR A 345 0.86 -0.74 -26.40
CA THR A 345 -0.31 -1.29 -25.69
C THR A 345 -0.49 -0.71 -24.29
N MET A 346 0.52 -0.02 -23.75
CA MET A 346 0.56 0.57 -22.42
C MET A 346 1.07 2.01 -22.46
N PRO A 347 0.34 2.98 -21.88
CA PRO A 347 0.73 4.39 -21.93
C PRO A 347 1.83 4.69 -20.90
N ALA A 348 2.92 5.30 -21.36
CA ALA A 348 4.16 5.44 -20.57
C ALA A 348 4.00 6.37 -19.36
N LEU A 349 3.20 7.44 -19.48
CA LEU A 349 3.05 8.47 -18.47
C LEU A 349 2.31 7.96 -17.22
N GLU A 350 1.18 7.30 -17.44
CA GLU A 350 0.34 6.70 -16.40
C GLU A 350 1.09 5.54 -15.72
N SER A 351 1.73 4.68 -16.51
CA SER A 351 2.49 3.54 -16.01
C SER A 351 3.70 3.96 -15.18
N SER A 352 4.45 4.97 -15.63
CA SER A 352 5.59 5.51 -14.86
C SER A 352 5.14 6.21 -13.58
N PHE A 353 4.00 6.91 -13.59
CA PHE A 353 3.43 7.52 -12.39
C PHE A 353 3.09 6.46 -11.34
N ILE A 354 2.38 5.40 -11.72
CA ILE A 354 2.01 4.31 -10.80
C ILE A 354 3.26 3.54 -10.31
N ALA A 355 4.27 3.35 -11.16
CA ALA A 355 5.55 2.78 -10.74
C ALA A 355 6.26 3.67 -9.70
N ALA A 356 6.25 5.00 -9.88
CA ALA A 356 6.80 5.92 -8.89
C ALA A 356 6.06 5.83 -7.54
N LEU A 357 4.73 5.67 -7.54
CA LEU A 357 3.95 5.46 -6.31
C LEU A 357 4.31 4.15 -5.58
N ALA A 358 4.85 3.14 -6.27
CA ALA A 358 5.26 1.88 -5.66
C ALA A 358 6.65 1.93 -4.98
N ILE A 359 7.42 3.01 -5.15
CA ILE A 359 8.79 3.13 -4.59
C ILE A 359 8.83 2.97 -3.06
N PRO A 360 7.92 3.60 -2.26
CA PRO A 360 7.93 3.39 -0.81
C PRO A 360 7.59 1.95 -0.41
N TYR A 361 6.74 1.25 -1.18
CA TYR A 361 6.50 -0.18 -0.98
C TYR A 361 7.75 -1.01 -1.29
N TYR A 362 8.47 -0.72 -2.37
CA TYR A 362 9.74 -1.38 -2.70
C TYR A 362 10.76 -1.27 -1.57
N ARG A 363 10.91 -0.06 -1.01
CA ARG A 363 11.76 0.18 0.15
C ARG A 363 11.34 -0.67 1.35
N TYR A 364 10.05 -0.62 1.72
CA TYR A 364 9.51 -1.39 2.83
C TYR A 364 9.72 -2.89 2.64
N ALA A 365 9.50 -3.37 1.42
CA ALA A 365 9.67 -4.76 1.05
C ALA A 365 11.15 -5.18 0.97
N GLY A 366 12.12 -4.25 0.92
CA GLY A 366 13.53 -4.59 0.68
C GLY A 366 13.78 -5.10 -0.75
N LEU A 367 12.98 -4.61 -1.71
CA LEU A 367 13.14 -4.83 -3.14
C LEU A 367 14.00 -3.72 -3.75
N VAL A 368 14.64 -4.01 -4.89
CA VAL A 368 15.55 -3.09 -5.57
C VAL A 368 15.05 -2.89 -7.00
N PRO A 369 14.61 -1.69 -7.40
CA PRO A 369 14.15 -1.45 -8.75
C PRO A 369 15.19 -1.85 -9.81
N GLN A 370 14.79 -2.66 -10.78
CA GLN A 370 15.53 -3.08 -11.97
C GLN A 370 14.83 -2.49 -13.20
N LEU A 371 15.19 -1.26 -13.55
CA LEU A 371 14.52 -0.49 -14.59
C LEU A 371 15.05 -0.86 -15.98
N PRO A 372 14.21 -0.81 -17.02
CA PRO A 372 14.67 -1.02 -18.39
C PRO A 372 15.72 0.03 -18.77
N PRO A 373 16.53 -0.24 -19.80
CA PRO A 373 17.51 0.73 -20.25
C PRO A 373 16.87 2.05 -20.60
N LEU A 374 17.63 3.12 -20.42
CA LEU A 374 17.37 4.38 -21.12
C LEU A 374 17.59 4.10 -22.60
N ALA A 375 16.55 3.63 -23.29
CA ALA A 375 16.58 3.41 -24.72
C ALA A 375 17.07 4.70 -25.41
N SER A 376 17.70 4.59 -26.57
CA SER A 376 17.93 5.76 -27.43
C SER A 376 16.57 6.26 -27.91
N ILE A 377 15.90 7.05 -27.08
CA ILE A 377 14.61 7.64 -27.39
C ILE A 377 14.89 8.58 -28.56
N LYS A 378 14.43 8.20 -29.75
CA LYS A 378 14.61 9.05 -30.92
C LYS A 378 13.71 10.26 -30.71
N SER A 379 14.32 11.44 -30.53
CA SER A 379 13.56 12.68 -30.51
C SER A 379 12.75 12.74 -31.80
N ARG A 380 11.43 12.81 -31.63
CA ARG A 380 10.47 12.98 -32.71
C ARG A 380 9.62 14.15 -32.25
N LYS A 381 9.91 15.34 -32.78
CA LYS A 381 9.06 16.50 -32.50
C LYS A 381 7.69 16.20 -33.09
N SER A 382 6.68 16.00 -32.23
CA SER A 382 5.30 16.07 -32.69
C SER A 382 5.00 17.52 -33.04
N ALA A 383 4.37 17.79 -34.19
CA ALA A 383 3.99 19.14 -34.57
C ALA A 383 2.89 19.71 -33.65
N ASN A 384 2.17 18.85 -32.91
CA ASN A 384 1.15 19.23 -31.93
C ASN A 384 1.27 18.29 -30.72
N LEU A 385 1.53 18.82 -29.51
CA LEU A 385 1.02 18.13 -28.32
C LEU A 385 -0.50 18.16 -28.44
N SER A 386 -1.16 17.00 -28.37
CA SER A 386 -2.62 17.01 -28.16
C SER A 386 -2.89 17.69 -26.81
N ASP A 387 -3.88 18.60 -26.76
CA ASP A 387 -4.40 19.23 -25.53
C ASP A 387 -4.60 18.21 -24.40
N ASP A 388 -4.93 16.97 -24.75
CA ASP A 388 -5.15 15.89 -23.80
C ASP A 388 -3.88 15.51 -22.96
N CYS A 389 -2.65 15.84 -23.39
CA CYS A 389 -1.42 15.49 -22.64
C CYS A 389 -1.28 16.37 -21.41
N ASP A 390 -1.55 17.65 -21.63
CA ASP A 390 -1.55 18.69 -20.60
C ASP A 390 -2.65 18.40 -19.59
N GLU A 391 -3.84 18.03 -20.08
CA GLU A 391 -4.97 17.64 -19.21
C GLU A 391 -4.59 16.47 -18.28
N ILE A 392 -3.92 15.43 -18.81
CA ILE A 392 -3.51 14.28 -18.01
C ILE A 392 -2.49 14.68 -16.95
N LEU A 393 -1.44 15.43 -17.32
CA LEU A 393 -0.39 15.87 -16.40
C LEU A 393 -0.96 16.74 -15.27
N LEU A 394 -1.77 17.74 -15.62
CA LEU A 394 -2.43 18.61 -14.66
C LEU A 394 -3.35 17.82 -13.74
N ARG A 395 -4.15 16.90 -14.28
CA ARG A 395 -5.03 16.04 -13.48
C ARG A 395 -4.26 15.18 -12.48
N TYR A 396 -3.12 14.61 -12.87
CA TYR A 396 -2.27 13.87 -11.94
C TYR A 396 -1.69 14.75 -10.84
N PHE A 397 -1.26 15.96 -11.19
CA PHE A 397 -0.70 16.92 -10.26
C PHE A 397 -1.74 17.44 -9.25
N ASP A 398 -2.94 17.77 -9.72
CA ASP A 398 -4.06 18.21 -8.88
C ASP A 398 -4.47 17.13 -7.87
N HIS A 399 -4.39 15.86 -8.29
CA HIS A 399 -4.76 14.71 -7.46
C HIS A 399 -3.58 14.12 -6.68
N LEU A 400 -2.38 14.66 -6.85
CA LEU A 400 -1.15 14.22 -6.17
C LEU A 400 -1.30 14.07 -4.65
N PRO A 401 -1.99 14.97 -3.91
CA PRO A 401 -2.15 14.82 -2.46
C PRO A 401 -2.78 13.49 -2.03
N TYR A 402 -3.68 12.94 -2.85
CA TYR A 402 -4.39 11.69 -2.57
C TYR A 402 -3.51 10.47 -2.84
N TYR A 403 -2.81 10.47 -3.97
CA TYR A 403 -1.85 9.42 -4.31
C TYR A 403 -0.71 9.34 -3.29
N MET A 404 -0.24 10.49 -2.80
CA MET A 404 0.78 10.56 -1.75
C MET A 404 0.31 9.87 -0.47
N THR A 405 -0.93 10.08 -0.01
CA THR A 405 -1.47 9.40 1.17
C THR A 405 -1.41 7.88 1.04
N LEU A 406 -1.82 7.34 -0.11
CA LEU A 406 -1.79 5.90 -0.37
C LEU A 406 -0.35 5.36 -0.37
N SER A 407 0.54 6.04 -1.09
CA SER A 407 1.92 5.60 -1.29
C SER A 407 2.78 5.73 -0.02
N LEU A 408 2.49 6.72 0.84
CA LEU A 408 3.15 6.89 2.15
C LEU A 408 2.77 5.81 3.19
N GLN A 409 1.90 4.87 2.84
CA GLN A 409 1.49 3.77 3.71
C GLN A 409 1.82 2.40 3.09
N PRO A 410 3.11 1.98 3.04
CA PRO A 410 3.55 0.74 2.40
C PRO A 410 2.85 -0.54 2.88
N LEU A 411 2.55 -0.64 4.19
CA LEU A 411 1.85 -1.79 4.75
C LEU A 411 0.45 -1.95 4.16
N SER A 412 -0.29 -0.85 4.07
CA SER A 412 -1.63 -0.85 3.50
C SER A 412 -1.61 -0.98 1.98
N PHE A 413 -0.58 -0.44 1.33
CA PHE A 413 -0.29 -0.68 -0.08
C PHE A 413 -0.15 -2.19 -0.34
N GLY A 414 0.68 -2.87 0.47
CA GLY A 414 0.84 -4.33 0.43
C GLY A 414 -0.47 -5.08 0.64
N SER A 415 -1.29 -4.66 1.61
CA SER A 415 -2.60 -5.27 1.87
C SER A 415 -3.52 -5.28 0.64
N ILE A 416 -3.54 -4.18 -0.14
CA ILE A 416 -4.29 -4.14 -1.40
C ILE A 416 -3.69 -5.09 -2.44
N LEU A 417 -2.36 -5.13 -2.59
CA LEU A 417 -1.70 -6.02 -3.55
C LEU A 417 -2.13 -7.48 -3.32
N TRP A 418 -1.96 -8.00 -2.10
CA TRP A 418 -2.25 -9.40 -1.83
C TRP A 418 -3.73 -9.76 -1.83
N SER A 419 -4.61 -8.75 -1.73
CA SER A 419 -6.06 -8.95 -1.86
C SER A 419 -6.49 -9.52 -3.22
N VAL A 420 -5.63 -9.47 -4.25
CA VAL A 420 -5.89 -10.12 -5.55
C VAL A 420 -6.09 -11.62 -5.44
N PHE A 421 -5.57 -12.26 -4.38
CA PHE A 421 -5.72 -13.70 -4.15
C PHE A 421 -6.87 -14.06 -3.23
N TRP A 422 -7.39 -13.10 -2.46
CA TRP A 422 -8.46 -13.31 -1.49
C TRP A 422 -9.80 -13.62 -2.19
N GLN A 423 -10.64 -14.44 -1.55
CA GLN A 423 -11.97 -14.80 -2.04
C GLN A 423 -12.97 -14.78 -0.87
N PRO A 424 -14.08 -14.02 -0.94
CA PRO A 424 -15.00 -13.81 0.19
C PRO A 424 -15.61 -15.08 0.79
N SER A 425 -15.93 -16.04 -0.06
CA SER A 425 -16.64 -17.27 0.27
C SER A 425 -15.74 -18.38 0.82
N VAL A 426 -14.42 -18.26 0.65
CA VAL A 426 -13.46 -19.29 1.05
C VAL A 426 -13.22 -19.21 2.56
N ALA A 427 -13.50 -20.31 3.25
CA ALA A 427 -13.26 -20.42 4.68
C ALA A 427 -11.77 -20.60 5.00
N CYS A 428 -11.37 -20.19 6.20
CA CYS A 428 -9.95 -20.18 6.60
C CYS A 428 -9.31 -21.56 6.72
N ASN A 429 -10.10 -22.61 6.97
CA ASN A 429 -9.61 -23.98 7.09
C ASN A 429 -9.37 -24.64 5.72
N VAL A 430 -9.95 -24.12 4.62
CA VAL A 430 -9.75 -24.61 3.24
C VAL A 430 -8.92 -23.67 2.35
N THR A 431 -8.41 -22.57 2.91
CA THR A 431 -7.62 -21.58 2.17
C THR A 431 -6.43 -22.17 1.41
N SER A 432 -5.76 -23.20 1.96
CA SER A 432 -4.69 -23.91 1.25
C SER A 432 -5.15 -24.51 -0.08
N SER A 433 -6.33 -25.12 -0.15
CA SER A 433 -6.86 -25.67 -1.41
C SER A 433 -7.04 -24.58 -2.46
N TRP A 434 -7.59 -23.43 -2.05
CA TRP A 434 -7.77 -22.28 -2.93
C TRP A 434 -6.43 -21.76 -3.46
N LEU A 435 -5.46 -21.49 -2.57
CA LEU A 435 -4.20 -20.86 -2.95
C LEU A 435 -3.23 -21.80 -3.67
N ASN A 436 -3.17 -23.08 -3.30
CA ASN A 436 -2.33 -24.03 -4.02
C ASN A 436 -2.86 -24.27 -5.44
N SER A 437 -4.18 -24.40 -5.60
CA SER A 437 -4.80 -24.51 -6.93
C SER A 437 -4.56 -23.26 -7.77
N THR A 438 -4.66 -22.07 -7.15
CA THR A 438 -4.28 -20.80 -7.78
C THR A 438 -2.82 -20.84 -8.25
N LEU A 439 -1.90 -21.28 -7.39
CA LEU A 439 -0.49 -21.38 -7.73
C LEU A 439 -0.26 -22.33 -8.90
N ASP A 440 -0.89 -23.51 -8.91
CA ASP A 440 -0.75 -24.48 -10.00
C ASP A 440 -1.19 -23.91 -11.35
N VAL A 441 -2.22 -23.06 -11.37
CA VAL A 441 -2.68 -22.37 -12.58
C VAL A 441 -1.71 -21.27 -13.02
N LEU A 442 -1.16 -20.50 -12.06
CA LEU A 442 -0.28 -19.37 -12.35
C LEU A 442 1.18 -19.78 -12.58
N GLU A 443 1.63 -20.93 -12.06
CA GLU A 443 3.03 -21.37 -12.09
C GLU A 443 3.61 -21.39 -13.50
N PRO A 444 2.92 -21.83 -14.57
CA PRO A 444 3.45 -21.74 -15.93
C PRO A 444 3.81 -20.30 -16.36
N VAL A 445 3.04 -19.31 -15.92
CA VAL A 445 3.27 -17.88 -16.22
C VAL A 445 4.41 -17.35 -15.35
N ILE A 446 4.42 -17.68 -14.06
CA ILE A 446 5.46 -17.26 -13.10
C ILE A 446 6.83 -17.88 -13.48
N ALA A 447 6.86 -19.15 -13.92
CA ALA A 447 8.06 -19.85 -14.35
C ALA A 447 8.68 -19.20 -15.60
N LYS A 448 7.83 -18.75 -16.53
CA LYS A 448 8.23 -17.96 -17.72
C LYS A 448 8.62 -16.52 -17.39
N ARG A 449 8.36 -16.06 -16.16
CA ARG A 449 8.57 -14.67 -15.70
C ARG A 449 7.78 -13.63 -16.50
N ASP A 450 6.64 -14.01 -17.05
CA ASP A 450 5.78 -13.11 -17.82
C ASP A 450 4.93 -12.23 -16.88
N VAL A 451 5.54 -11.17 -16.35
CA VAL A 451 4.86 -10.23 -15.44
C VAL A 451 3.78 -9.42 -16.15
N GLY A 452 3.84 -9.28 -17.49
CA GLY A 452 2.82 -8.59 -18.28
C GLY A 452 1.54 -9.40 -18.37
N GLN A 453 1.65 -10.71 -18.61
CA GLN A 453 0.53 -11.63 -18.54
C GLN A 453 -0.03 -11.72 -17.10
N LEU A 454 0.82 -11.81 -16.08
CA LEU A 454 0.37 -11.78 -14.67
C LEU A 454 -0.43 -10.51 -14.34
N ALA A 455 0.05 -9.34 -14.78
CA ALA A 455 -0.65 -8.07 -14.56
C ALA A 455 -2.04 -8.06 -15.22
N ARG A 456 -2.18 -8.61 -16.44
CA ARG A 456 -3.48 -8.75 -17.11
C ARG A 456 -4.41 -9.75 -16.43
N ILE A 457 -3.87 -10.88 -15.96
CA ILE A 457 -4.63 -11.85 -15.15
C ILE A 457 -5.18 -11.18 -13.89
N PHE A 458 -4.34 -10.42 -13.20
CA PHE A 458 -4.75 -9.67 -12.01
C PHE A 458 -5.78 -8.61 -12.37
N ALA A 459 -5.62 -7.91 -13.50
CA ALA A 459 -6.55 -6.89 -13.95
C ALA A 459 -7.92 -7.46 -14.33
N ALA A 460 -7.97 -8.65 -14.91
CA ALA A 460 -9.20 -9.36 -15.24
C ALA A 460 -10.00 -9.76 -13.98
N ARG A 461 -9.30 -9.97 -12.85
CA ARG A 461 -9.93 -10.29 -11.57
C ARG A 461 -10.24 -9.05 -10.74
N ARG A 462 -9.23 -8.22 -10.44
CA ARG A 462 -9.32 -7.05 -9.57
C ARG A 462 -8.58 -5.85 -10.17
N PRO A 463 -9.21 -5.07 -11.06
CA PRO A 463 -8.54 -4.00 -11.79
C PRO A 463 -7.88 -2.96 -10.88
N LEU A 464 -8.51 -2.59 -9.75
CA LEU A 464 -7.98 -1.60 -8.81
C LEU A 464 -6.68 -2.06 -8.14
N ALA A 465 -6.66 -3.29 -7.63
CA ALA A 465 -5.46 -3.89 -7.04
C ALA A 465 -4.39 -4.14 -8.10
N ALA A 466 -4.79 -4.52 -9.31
CA ALA A 466 -3.90 -4.82 -10.42
C ALA A 466 -3.16 -3.58 -10.96
N VAL A 467 -3.76 -2.39 -10.91
CA VAL A 467 -3.05 -1.13 -11.23
C VAL A 467 -1.84 -0.95 -10.29
N LEU A 468 -2.00 -1.19 -8.99
CA LEU A 468 -0.89 -1.12 -8.05
C LEU A 468 0.16 -2.21 -8.29
N TRP A 469 -0.28 -3.44 -8.62
CA TRP A 469 0.62 -4.52 -9.06
C TRP A 469 1.41 -4.15 -10.30
N LEU A 470 0.79 -3.46 -11.27
CA LEU A 470 1.48 -2.99 -12.46
C LEU A 470 2.65 -2.07 -12.07
N GLY A 471 2.43 -1.11 -11.14
CA GLY A 471 3.52 -0.28 -10.62
C GLY A 471 4.65 -1.10 -10.00
N VAL A 472 4.31 -2.15 -9.25
CA VAL A 472 5.29 -3.07 -8.68
C VAL A 472 6.05 -3.83 -9.76
N PHE A 473 5.37 -4.32 -10.80
CA PHE A 473 6.01 -5.07 -11.89
C PHE A 473 6.89 -4.20 -12.79
N LEU A 474 6.51 -2.95 -13.03
CA LEU A 474 7.28 -2.00 -13.83
C LEU A 474 8.61 -1.60 -13.18
N LEU A 475 8.71 -1.72 -11.85
CA LEU A 475 9.98 -1.55 -11.13
C LEU A 475 10.89 -2.79 -11.22
N GLY A 476 10.42 -3.94 -11.71
CA GLY A 476 11.25 -4.99 -12.30
C GLY A 476 12.00 -5.98 -11.38
N ASP A 477 11.87 -5.93 -10.05
CA ASP A 477 12.56 -6.89 -9.18
C ASP A 477 11.88 -8.28 -9.19
N VAL A 478 12.53 -9.27 -9.84
CA VAL A 478 12.01 -10.64 -9.97
C VAL A 478 11.78 -11.37 -8.66
N LYS A 479 12.38 -10.93 -7.55
CA LYS A 479 12.09 -11.50 -6.22
C LYS A 479 10.60 -11.42 -5.89
N ILE A 480 9.85 -10.51 -6.51
CA ILE A 480 8.41 -10.43 -6.35
C ILE A 480 7.68 -11.72 -6.78
N LEU A 481 8.18 -12.42 -7.80
CA LEU A 481 7.62 -13.70 -8.25
C LEU A 481 7.77 -14.78 -7.19
N ASP A 482 8.93 -14.81 -6.53
CA ASP A 482 9.17 -15.73 -5.40
C ASP A 482 8.29 -15.39 -4.19
N ARG A 483 8.02 -14.10 -3.96
CA ARG A 483 7.05 -13.67 -2.94
C ARG A 483 5.63 -14.09 -3.27
N ILE A 484 5.21 -14.02 -4.53
CA ILE A 484 3.90 -14.54 -4.96
C ILE A 484 3.82 -16.05 -4.67
N ARG A 485 4.82 -16.84 -5.07
CA ARG A 485 4.87 -18.28 -4.76
C ARG A 485 4.82 -18.53 -3.25
N TYR A 486 5.60 -17.79 -2.49
CA TYR A 486 5.69 -17.97 -1.04
C TYR A 486 4.36 -17.58 -0.36
N PHE A 487 3.73 -16.48 -0.78
CA PHE A 487 2.42 -16.04 -0.29
C PHE A 487 1.35 -17.09 -0.59
N LEU A 488 1.27 -17.60 -1.82
CA LEU A 488 0.29 -18.63 -2.17
C LEU A 488 0.49 -19.93 -1.37
N ARG A 489 1.74 -20.27 -1.01
CA ARG A 489 2.02 -21.46 -0.20
C ARG A 489 1.77 -21.28 1.30
N SER A 490 1.78 -20.05 1.81
CA SER A 490 1.89 -19.83 3.26
C SER A 490 1.03 -18.70 3.83
N LEU A 491 0.60 -17.70 3.06
CA LEU A 491 0.03 -16.40 3.50
C LEU A 491 1.04 -15.42 4.12
N THR A 492 2.34 -15.60 3.83
CA THR A 492 3.40 -14.67 4.23
C THR A 492 4.16 -14.17 3.02
N GLU A 493 4.68 -12.93 3.08
CA GLU A 493 5.51 -12.34 2.00
C GLU A 493 6.98 -12.82 2.04
N GLY A 494 7.44 -13.39 3.15
CA GLY A 494 8.79 -13.93 3.29
C GLY A 494 9.11 -14.35 4.73
N LYS A 495 10.22 -15.06 4.95
CA LYS A 495 10.68 -15.49 6.29
C LYS A 495 11.05 -14.31 7.22
N ALA A 496 11.37 -13.15 6.66
CA ALA A 496 11.86 -11.97 7.39
C ALA A 496 10.84 -10.83 7.48
N LEU A 497 9.68 -10.95 6.82
CA LEU A 497 8.61 -9.94 6.86
C LEU A 497 7.42 -10.53 7.61
N PRO A 498 7.10 -10.03 8.83
CA PRO A 498 5.99 -10.54 9.61
C PRO A 498 4.67 -10.21 8.91
N LEU A 499 4.05 -11.24 8.34
CA LEU A 499 2.82 -11.23 7.53
C LEU A 499 2.91 -10.36 6.27
N GLY A 500 2.27 -10.81 5.19
CA GLY A 500 1.91 -9.83 4.17
C GLY A 500 1.03 -8.76 4.80
N GLY A 501 1.12 -7.51 4.33
CA GLY A 501 0.43 -6.38 4.97
C GLY A 501 -0.98 -6.79 5.41
N PRO A 502 -1.29 -6.83 6.73
CA PRO A 502 -2.54 -7.42 7.20
C PRO A 502 -3.72 -6.69 6.58
N PRO A 503 -4.90 -7.33 6.48
CA PRO A 503 -6.08 -6.66 5.97
C PRO A 503 -6.31 -5.32 6.68
N ASP A 504 -6.68 -4.31 5.92
CA ASP A 504 -6.79 -2.95 6.41
C ASP A 504 -8.14 -2.38 6.03
N ILE A 505 -9.11 -2.50 6.95
CA ILE A 505 -10.49 -2.04 6.73
C ILE A 505 -10.56 -0.57 6.29
N THR A 506 -9.59 0.26 6.72
CA THR A 506 -9.56 1.67 6.34
C THR A 506 -9.18 1.83 4.88
N VAL A 507 -8.14 1.09 4.47
CA VAL A 507 -7.65 1.16 3.09
C VAL A 507 -8.57 0.41 2.13
N SER A 508 -9.23 -0.66 2.58
CA SER A 508 -10.32 -1.28 1.84
C SER A 508 -11.45 -0.29 1.55
N ALA A 509 -11.87 0.50 2.56
CA ALA A 509 -12.86 1.56 2.35
C ALA A 509 -12.33 2.66 1.41
N TRP A 510 -11.07 3.07 1.57
CA TRP A 510 -10.43 4.06 0.72
C TRP A 510 -10.37 3.66 -0.75
N THR A 511 -9.96 2.44 -1.07
CA THR A 511 -9.79 2.00 -2.47
C THR A 511 -11.01 1.28 -3.01
N ARG A 512 -12.04 1.06 -2.17
CA ARG A 512 -13.21 0.23 -2.47
C ARG A 512 -12.86 -1.18 -2.92
N SER A 513 -11.72 -1.69 -2.47
CA SER A 513 -11.27 -3.04 -2.76
C SER A 513 -11.32 -3.86 -1.46
N PRO A 514 -12.34 -4.72 -1.26
CA PRO A 514 -12.44 -5.63 -0.12
C PRO A 514 -11.18 -6.48 0.05
N GLN A 515 -10.60 -6.55 1.24
CA GLN A 515 -9.35 -7.30 1.49
C GLN A 515 -9.59 -8.53 2.35
N SER A 516 -10.76 -8.60 2.98
CA SER A 516 -11.08 -9.60 3.98
C SER A 516 -12.57 -9.75 4.18
N PHE A 517 -12.96 -10.79 4.92
CA PHE A 517 -14.34 -10.93 5.36
C PHE A 517 -14.80 -9.75 6.23
N TRP A 518 -13.89 -8.94 6.82
CA TRP A 518 -14.28 -7.74 7.54
C TRP A 518 -15.04 -6.76 6.65
N ASP A 519 -14.71 -6.71 5.37
CA ASP A 519 -15.20 -5.71 4.41
C ASP A 519 -16.51 -6.13 3.74
N VAL A 520 -16.93 -7.39 3.93
CA VAL A 520 -18.13 -7.96 3.33
C VAL A 520 -19.36 -7.61 4.17
N PRO A 521 -20.42 -7.01 3.59
CA PRO A 521 -21.69 -6.81 4.28
C PRO A 521 -22.27 -8.13 4.77
N CYS A 522 -22.82 -8.13 5.98
CA CYS A 522 -23.50 -9.31 6.50
C CYS A 522 -24.95 -9.34 6.00
N GLU A 523 -25.35 -10.43 5.34
CA GLU A 523 -26.69 -10.62 4.78
C GLU A 523 -27.44 -11.80 5.41
N SER A 524 -26.84 -12.52 6.36
CA SER A 524 -27.36 -13.81 6.81
C SER A 524 -28.52 -13.70 7.80
N GLN A 525 -29.63 -14.36 7.47
CA GLN A 525 -30.65 -14.79 8.43
C GLN A 525 -30.46 -16.30 8.68
N LEU A 526 -29.73 -16.66 9.73
CA LEU A 526 -29.65 -18.04 10.20
C LEU A 526 -30.84 -18.38 11.12
N PRO A 527 -31.16 -19.67 11.32
CA PRO A 527 -32.23 -20.09 12.23
C PRO A 527 -32.03 -19.54 13.65
N ASP A 528 -33.13 -19.28 14.36
CA ASP A 528 -33.12 -18.71 15.72
C ASP A 528 -32.17 -19.48 16.65
N GLY A 529 -31.14 -18.79 17.16
CA GLY A 529 -30.16 -19.33 18.11
C GLY A 529 -28.82 -19.74 17.52
N ILE A 530 -28.66 -19.72 16.19
CA ILE A 530 -27.41 -20.01 15.49
C ILE A 530 -26.98 -18.78 14.70
N TYR A 531 -25.72 -18.36 14.82
CA TYR A 531 -25.20 -17.15 14.19
C TYR A 531 -23.94 -17.42 13.37
N ASP A 532 -23.70 -16.63 12.31
CA ASP A 532 -22.48 -16.75 11.52
C ASP A 532 -21.33 -16.19 12.39
N ARG A 533 -20.26 -16.98 12.55
CA ARG A 533 -19.06 -16.56 13.28
C ARG A 533 -18.44 -15.31 12.67
N ALA A 534 -18.53 -15.14 11.34
CA ALA A 534 -18.11 -13.92 10.65
C ALA A 534 -18.85 -12.68 11.17
N GLU A 535 -20.17 -12.77 11.34
CA GLU A 535 -21.01 -11.67 11.82
C GLU A 535 -20.65 -11.28 13.25
N ILE A 536 -20.49 -12.28 14.13
CA ILE A 536 -20.09 -12.06 15.53
C ILE A 536 -18.75 -11.34 15.57
N PHE A 537 -17.78 -11.77 14.77
CA PHE A 537 -16.46 -11.16 14.74
C PHE A 537 -16.50 -9.72 14.23
N GLN A 538 -17.25 -9.44 13.17
CA GLN A 538 -17.42 -8.09 12.66
C GLN A 538 -18.05 -7.18 13.72
N ARG A 539 -19.01 -7.68 14.51
CA ARG A 539 -19.59 -6.94 15.63
C ARG A 539 -18.58 -6.71 16.75
N ARG A 540 -17.82 -7.73 17.17
CA ARG A 540 -16.72 -7.56 18.15
C ARG A 540 -15.74 -6.48 17.70
N LEU A 541 -15.39 -6.46 16.41
CA LEU A 541 -14.53 -5.44 15.81
C LEU A 541 -15.15 -4.04 15.87
N ASN A 542 -16.46 -3.89 15.63
CA ASN A 542 -17.14 -2.59 15.68
C ASN A 542 -17.02 -1.89 17.05
N PHE A 543 -16.97 -2.64 18.16
CA PHE A 543 -16.73 -2.08 19.50
C PHE A 543 -15.28 -1.65 19.73
N ARG A 544 -14.35 -2.09 18.87
CA ARG A 544 -12.90 -1.95 19.05
C ARG A 544 -12.20 -1.47 17.79
N LEU A 545 -12.85 -0.63 16.97
CA LEU A 545 -12.29 -0.13 15.71
C LEU A 545 -10.95 0.61 15.87
N SER A 546 -10.65 1.12 17.07
CA SER A 546 -9.37 1.75 17.39
C SER A 546 -8.21 0.77 17.61
N ASP A 547 -8.49 -0.52 17.80
CA ASP A 547 -7.49 -1.55 18.07
C ASP A 547 -7.00 -2.19 16.77
N GLN A 548 -5.71 -2.00 16.48
CA GLN A 548 -5.05 -2.50 15.27
C GLN A 548 -4.74 -3.99 15.31
N TYR A 549 -4.61 -4.55 16.51
CA TYR A 549 -4.18 -5.95 16.67
C TYR A 549 -5.28 -6.95 16.35
N LEU A 550 -6.50 -6.47 16.14
CA LEU A 550 -7.68 -7.29 15.86
C LEU A 550 -7.79 -7.73 14.40
N ILE A 551 -7.12 -7.04 13.48
CA ILE A 551 -7.31 -7.19 12.04
C ILE A 551 -6.11 -7.94 11.43
N LEU A 552 -5.84 -9.15 11.92
CA LEU A 552 -4.75 -10.00 11.39
C LEU A 552 -5.23 -11.09 10.43
N PHE A 553 -6.55 -11.27 10.33
CA PHE A 553 -7.18 -12.43 9.73
C PHE A 553 -8.06 -12.00 8.55
N ALA A 554 -7.81 -12.55 7.35
CA ALA A 554 -8.50 -12.11 6.11
C ALA A 554 -9.68 -12.99 5.70
N TRP A 555 -9.61 -14.29 5.99
CA TRP A 555 -10.48 -15.31 5.40
C TRP A 555 -11.78 -15.49 6.18
N LYS A 556 -12.80 -16.11 5.59
CA LYS A 556 -14.07 -16.31 6.29
C LYS A 556 -13.88 -17.31 7.45
N PRO A 557 -14.34 -17.02 8.68
CA PRO A 557 -14.41 -18.05 9.73
C PRO A 557 -15.27 -19.23 9.29
N PHE A 558 -14.87 -20.46 9.65
CA PHE A 558 -15.72 -21.64 9.47
C PHE A 558 -16.63 -21.85 10.68
N SER A 559 -17.70 -22.60 10.42
CA SER A 559 -18.69 -23.05 11.40
C SER A 559 -19.50 -21.93 12.06
N PRO A 560 -20.83 -22.10 12.19
CA PRO A 560 -21.62 -21.15 12.96
C PRO A 560 -21.31 -21.25 14.47
N MET A 561 -21.83 -20.28 15.23
CA MET A 561 -21.74 -20.25 16.68
C MET A 561 -23.13 -20.35 17.30
N ASP A 562 -23.26 -21.21 18.31
CA ASP A 562 -24.47 -21.30 19.13
C ASP A 562 -24.58 -20.09 20.06
N LYS A 563 -25.81 -19.63 20.30
CA LYS A 563 -26.10 -18.48 21.17
C LYS A 563 -25.44 -18.59 22.56
N THR A 564 -25.33 -19.79 23.12
CA THR A 564 -24.69 -20.05 24.43
C THR A 564 -23.19 -19.73 24.44
N GLY A 565 -22.54 -19.79 23.28
CA GLY A 565 -21.14 -19.45 23.08
C GLY A 565 -20.85 -17.96 22.87
N ILE A 566 -21.90 -17.15 22.78
CA ILE A 566 -21.82 -15.71 22.48
C ILE A 566 -22.02 -14.92 23.77
N GLU A 567 -21.30 -13.81 23.90
CA GLU A 567 -21.46 -12.88 25.01
C GLU A 567 -22.91 -12.35 25.08
N ILE A 568 -23.53 -12.47 26.26
CA ILE A 568 -24.93 -12.06 26.48
C ILE A 568 -25.17 -10.60 26.07
N ASP A 569 -24.19 -9.73 26.30
CA ASP A 569 -24.25 -8.32 25.94
C ASP A 569 -24.36 -8.07 24.42
N LEU A 570 -23.97 -9.04 23.58
CA LEU A 570 -24.07 -8.95 22.12
C LEU A 570 -25.45 -9.38 21.59
N TYR A 571 -26.28 -10.04 22.40
CA TYR A 571 -27.56 -10.63 21.94
C TYR A 571 -28.51 -9.60 21.34
N ASP A 572 -28.57 -8.39 21.91
CA ASP A 572 -29.46 -7.35 21.40
C ASP A 572 -28.97 -6.74 20.08
N TYR A 573 -27.66 -6.76 19.84
CA TYR A 573 -27.08 -6.26 18.60
C TYR A 573 -27.33 -7.26 17.46
N LEU A 574 -27.18 -8.57 17.74
CA LEU A 574 -27.37 -9.66 16.77
C LEU A 574 -28.81 -9.77 16.21
N LYS A 575 -29.81 -9.18 16.88
CA LYS A 575 -31.21 -9.18 16.40
C LYS A 575 -31.45 -8.23 15.22
N HIS A 576 -30.52 -7.33 14.92
CA HIS A 576 -30.71 -6.26 13.95
C HIS A 576 -29.60 -6.28 12.91
N PRO A 577 -29.89 -6.00 11.63
CA PRO A 577 -28.85 -5.83 10.63
C PRO A 577 -27.92 -4.68 11.04
N PHE A 578 -26.64 -4.81 10.71
CA PHE A 578 -25.66 -3.75 10.96
C PHE A 578 -24.93 -3.36 9.69
N ALA A 579 -24.46 -2.11 9.65
CA ALA A 579 -23.63 -1.58 8.61
C ALA A 579 -22.49 -0.77 9.25
N ARG A 580 -21.27 -1.00 8.77
CA ARG A 580 -20.10 -0.17 9.07
C ARG A 580 -19.74 0.60 7.81
N GLN A 581 -19.76 1.93 7.91
CA GLN A 581 -19.49 2.82 6.79
C GLN A 581 -18.38 3.79 7.16
N TYR A 582 -17.40 3.92 6.27
CA TYR A 582 -16.38 4.96 6.37
C TYR A 582 -17.03 6.32 6.12
N VAL A 583 -16.73 7.30 6.98
CA VAL A 583 -17.31 8.65 6.89
C VAL A 583 -16.28 9.65 6.41
N CYS A 584 -15.15 9.74 7.13
CA CYS A 584 -14.10 10.70 6.82
C CYS A 584 -12.78 10.34 7.52
N TRP A 585 -11.75 11.09 7.20
CA TRP A 585 -10.44 11.05 7.84
C TRP A 585 -10.21 12.29 8.69
N GLN A 586 -9.53 12.12 9.82
CA GLN A 586 -9.10 13.22 10.66
C GLN A 586 -7.58 13.21 10.83
N TRP A 587 -6.92 14.21 10.24
CA TRP A 587 -5.50 14.48 10.47
C TRP A 587 -5.26 15.07 11.86
N ARG A 588 -4.19 14.63 12.52
CA ARG A 588 -3.77 15.16 13.81
C ARG A 588 -3.09 16.51 13.62
N GLY A 589 -3.64 17.55 14.26
CA GLY A 589 -3.04 18.89 14.23
C GLY A 589 -3.46 19.76 13.05
N ALA A 590 -4.21 19.22 12.08
CA ALA A 590 -4.89 20.01 11.06
C ALA A 590 -6.32 20.36 11.51
N SER A 591 -6.84 21.49 11.04
CA SER A 591 -8.25 21.84 11.23
C SER A 591 -9.09 21.27 10.08
N GLY A 592 -10.05 20.40 10.40
CA GLY A 592 -10.98 19.86 9.40
C GLY A 592 -11.06 18.34 9.41
N VAL A 593 -11.84 17.80 8.48
CA VAL A 593 -11.90 16.38 8.15
C VAL A 593 -11.83 16.26 6.63
N GLU A 594 -11.14 15.24 6.15
CA GLU A 594 -11.06 14.93 4.72
C GLU A 594 -12.13 13.88 4.42
N ARG A 595 -13.00 14.13 3.45
CA ARG A 595 -14.08 13.20 3.10
C ARG A 595 -13.62 12.15 2.11
N GLY A 596 -12.52 12.43 1.43
CA GLY A 596 -11.87 11.53 0.50
C GLY A 596 -12.19 11.87 -0.96
N PHE A 597 -11.34 11.38 -1.85
CA PHE A 597 -11.29 11.79 -3.25
C PHE A 597 -12.64 11.81 -3.95
N ARG A 598 -13.42 10.72 -3.90
CA ARG A 598 -14.72 10.57 -4.58
C ARG A 598 -15.79 11.51 -4.05
N GLN A 599 -15.79 11.80 -2.75
CA GLN A 599 -16.77 12.74 -2.17
C GLN A 599 -16.44 14.18 -2.54
N GLU A 600 -15.16 14.48 -2.77
CA GLU A 600 -14.65 15.81 -3.08
C GLU A 600 -14.58 16.07 -4.60
N GLN A 601 -14.32 15.02 -5.38
CA GLN A 601 -14.22 15.01 -6.84
C GLN A 601 -15.37 14.16 -7.42
N LYS A 602 -16.38 14.84 -7.96
CA LYS A 602 -17.55 14.19 -8.57
C LYS A 602 -17.17 13.55 -9.91
N GLY A 603 -17.78 12.40 -10.23
CA GLY A 603 -17.71 11.80 -11.58
C GLY A 603 -16.83 10.56 -11.73
N TYR A 604 -16.14 10.12 -10.67
CA TYR A 604 -15.32 8.90 -10.72
C TYR A 604 -16.09 7.68 -10.21
N VAL A 605 -16.34 6.73 -11.11
CA VAL A 605 -16.90 5.41 -10.78
C VAL A 605 -15.78 4.38 -10.84
N ALA A 606 -15.47 3.77 -9.70
CA ALA A 606 -14.51 2.69 -9.62
C ALA A 606 -15.04 1.47 -10.41
N PRO A 607 -14.18 0.76 -11.17
CA PRO A 607 -14.56 -0.51 -11.78
C PRO A 607 -14.83 -1.53 -10.68
N ASP A 608 -15.78 -2.43 -10.94
CA ASP A 608 -16.10 -3.51 -10.01
C ASP A 608 -15.04 -4.62 -10.08
N ASP A 609 -14.77 -5.24 -8.93
CA ASP A 609 -13.95 -6.44 -8.86
C ASP A 609 -14.75 -7.65 -9.34
N ASN A 610 -14.12 -8.54 -10.10
CA ASN A 610 -14.69 -9.84 -10.48
C ASN A 610 -14.28 -10.89 -9.44
N LEU A 611 -15.14 -11.06 -8.43
CA LEU A 611 -15.00 -12.06 -7.36
C LEU A 611 -15.96 -13.25 -7.54
N ASP A 612 -16.60 -13.36 -8.70
CA ASP A 612 -17.50 -14.47 -9.00
C ASP A 612 -16.69 -15.76 -9.24
N PHE A 613 -17.26 -16.89 -8.82
CA PHE A 613 -16.70 -18.19 -9.17
C PHE A 613 -16.98 -18.51 -10.63
N HIS A 614 -15.99 -19.07 -11.33
CA HIS A 614 -16.23 -19.73 -12.60
C HIS A 614 -16.26 -21.24 -12.39
N PHE A 615 -17.41 -21.86 -12.68
CA PHE A 615 -17.57 -23.30 -12.56
C PHE A 615 -17.16 -23.99 -13.86
N GLY A 616 -16.36 -25.05 -13.75
CA GLY A 616 -15.85 -25.84 -14.88
C GLY A 616 -15.63 -27.30 -14.49
N LYS A 617 -15.44 -28.18 -15.47
CA LYS A 617 -15.11 -29.58 -15.19
C LYS A 617 -13.66 -29.68 -14.67
N PRO A 618 -13.41 -30.44 -13.59
CA PRO A 618 -12.05 -30.66 -13.11
C PRO A 618 -11.26 -31.46 -14.15
N ASN A 619 -10.05 -30.98 -14.47
CA ASN A 619 -9.15 -31.63 -15.43
C ASN A 619 -8.02 -32.43 -14.74
N ILE A 620 -7.94 -32.39 -13.40
CA ILE A 620 -6.85 -33.00 -12.63
C ILE A 620 -7.41 -34.10 -11.72
N THR A 621 -6.70 -35.22 -11.63
CA THR A 621 -7.05 -36.31 -10.72
C THR A 621 -6.64 -35.96 -9.28
N PRO A 622 -7.40 -36.38 -8.24
CA PRO A 622 -7.09 -36.04 -6.85
C PRO A 622 -5.67 -36.40 -6.37
N SER A 623 -5.02 -37.38 -7.01
CA SER A 623 -3.67 -37.84 -6.67
C SER A 623 -2.54 -36.86 -7.01
N GLU A 624 -2.80 -35.84 -7.83
CA GLU A 624 -1.79 -34.85 -8.25
C GLU A 624 -1.86 -33.54 -7.44
N ARG A 625 -2.80 -33.45 -6.48
CA ARG A 625 -3.03 -32.23 -5.70
C ARG A 625 -1.96 -32.02 -4.63
N SER A 626 -1.51 -30.77 -4.49
CA SER A 626 -0.53 -30.38 -3.47
C SER A 626 -1.08 -30.54 -2.05
N ALA A 627 -0.37 -31.31 -1.21
CA ALA A 627 -0.72 -31.55 0.20
C ALA A 627 -0.36 -30.40 1.17
N ASN A 628 0.00 -29.21 0.66
CA ASN A 628 0.47 -28.11 1.51
C ASN A 628 -0.69 -27.43 2.28
N THR A 629 -0.79 -27.71 3.58
CA THR A 629 -1.83 -27.16 4.48
C THR A 629 -1.40 -25.91 5.26
N ALA A 630 -0.23 -25.34 4.97
CA ALA A 630 0.34 -24.25 5.79
C ALA A 630 -0.53 -22.99 5.84
N ALA A 631 -1.11 -22.56 4.69
CA ALA A 631 -2.00 -21.40 4.64
C ALA A 631 -3.27 -21.61 5.46
N SER A 632 -3.94 -22.76 5.28
CA SER A 632 -5.12 -23.14 6.09
C SER A 632 -4.79 -23.17 7.58
N LYS A 633 -3.66 -23.77 7.96
CA LYS A 633 -3.21 -23.84 9.37
C LYS A 633 -3.04 -22.44 9.96
N ARG A 634 -2.33 -21.56 9.25
CA ARG A 634 -2.07 -20.18 9.69
C ARG A 634 -3.36 -19.38 9.82
N ALA A 635 -4.22 -19.42 8.81
CA ALA A 635 -5.50 -18.71 8.81
C ALA A 635 -6.43 -19.24 9.93
N THR A 636 -6.48 -20.55 10.14
CA THR A 636 -7.25 -21.19 11.22
C THR A 636 -6.72 -20.80 12.60
N LEU A 637 -5.41 -20.79 12.80
CA LEU A 637 -4.78 -20.36 14.05
C LEU A 637 -5.11 -18.89 14.39
N GLN A 638 -5.06 -18.00 13.39
CA GLN A 638 -5.46 -16.60 13.58
C GLN A 638 -6.95 -16.47 13.93
N MET A 639 -7.80 -17.27 13.28
CA MET A 639 -9.23 -17.32 13.59
C MET A 639 -9.50 -17.80 15.02
N LEU A 640 -8.81 -18.85 15.46
CA LEU A 640 -8.89 -19.34 16.85
C LEU A 640 -8.41 -18.29 17.84
N ASP A 641 -7.33 -17.58 17.50
CA ASP A 641 -6.81 -16.47 18.31
C ASP A 641 -7.87 -15.39 18.55
N PHE A 642 -8.57 -15.03 17.48
CA PHE A 642 -9.64 -14.06 17.52
C PHE A 642 -10.89 -14.60 18.23
N SER A 643 -11.19 -15.89 18.07
CA SER A 643 -12.32 -16.54 18.74
C SER A 643 -12.21 -16.46 20.26
N MET A 644 -10.99 -16.50 20.81
CA MET A 644 -10.74 -16.36 22.24
C MET A 644 -11.02 -14.94 22.78
N MET A 645 -11.11 -13.92 21.91
CA MET A 645 -11.32 -12.54 22.32
C MET A 645 -12.80 -12.18 22.36
N THR A 646 -13.23 -11.56 23.46
CA THR A 646 -14.55 -10.94 23.56
C THR A 646 -14.59 -9.57 22.91
N TYR A 647 -15.79 -9.00 22.73
CA TYR A 647 -15.95 -7.60 22.30
C TYR A 647 -15.32 -6.57 23.27
N ARG A 648 -15.03 -6.95 24.52
CA ARG A 648 -14.31 -6.12 25.51
C ARG A 648 -12.79 -6.30 25.45
N GLY A 649 -12.31 -7.29 24.71
CA GLY A 649 -10.90 -7.64 24.63
C GLY A 649 -10.40 -8.59 25.72
N GLU A 650 -11.32 -9.18 26.49
CA GLU A 650 -10.99 -10.26 27.41
C GLU A 650 -10.67 -11.52 26.61
N ARG A 651 -9.68 -12.30 27.06
CA ARG A 651 -9.25 -13.53 26.39
C ARG A 651 -9.63 -14.73 27.24
N SER A 652 -10.41 -15.65 26.67
CA SER A 652 -10.67 -16.97 27.27
C SER A 652 -10.93 -18.01 26.19
N PHE A 653 -10.54 -19.25 26.47
CA PHE A 653 -10.81 -20.38 25.60
C PHE A 653 -12.29 -20.76 25.57
N ASP A 654 -13.05 -20.43 26.63
CA ASP A 654 -14.49 -20.71 26.70
C ASP A 654 -15.27 -20.02 25.57
N TYR A 655 -14.74 -18.90 25.05
CA TYR A 655 -15.34 -18.13 23.97
C TYR A 655 -15.08 -18.69 22.57
N VAL A 656 -14.23 -19.72 22.44
CA VAL A 656 -13.95 -20.31 21.12
C VAL A 656 -15.15 -21.09 20.59
N SER A 657 -15.96 -21.64 21.50
CA SER A 657 -17.21 -22.35 21.18
C SER A 657 -17.03 -23.41 20.10
N ILE A 658 -15.95 -24.19 20.18
CA ILE A 658 -15.70 -25.37 19.36
C ILE A 658 -15.70 -26.59 20.29
N PRO A 659 -16.67 -27.51 20.15
CA PRO A 659 -16.78 -28.67 21.03
C PRO A 659 -15.50 -29.51 21.04
N GLY A 660 -15.00 -29.83 22.24
CA GLY A 660 -13.87 -30.75 22.41
C GLY A 660 -12.49 -30.22 22.00
N LEU A 661 -12.36 -28.92 21.73
CA LEU A 661 -11.13 -28.29 21.22
C LEU A 661 -9.87 -28.56 22.09
N THR A 662 -9.97 -28.51 23.42
CA THR A 662 -8.85 -28.84 24.33
C THR A 662 -8.57 -30.33 24.46
N LYS A 663 -9.56 -31.19 24.19
CA LYS A 663 -9.46 -32.64 24.39
C LYS A 663 -8.92 -33.37 23.16
N HIS A 664 -9.29 -32.92 21.97
CA HIS A 664 -9.00 -33.64 20.71
C HIS A 664 -7.77 -33.13 19.96
N HIS A 665 -7.28 -31.91 20.24
CA HIS A 665 -6.22 -31.28 19.46
C HIS A 665 -4.94 -31.10 20.28
N ARG A 666 -4.09 -32.12 20.30
CA ARG A 666 -2.82 -32.07 21.05
C ARG A 666 -1.88 -30.96 20.58
N TRP A 667 -1.97 -30.55 19.31
CA TRP A 667 -1.15 -29.49 18.73
C TRP A 667 -1.50 -28.08 19.24
N LEU A 668 -2.64 -27.90 19.91
CA LEU A 668 -3.01 -26.66 20.59
C LEU A 668 -2.44 -26.57 22.02
N LYS A 669 -1.91 -27.67 22.58
CA LYS A 669 -1.26 -27.65 23.90
C LYS A 669 -0.01 -26.75 23.83
N ARG A 670 0.18 -25.84 24.81
CA ARG A 670 1.30 -24.87 24.90
C ARG A 670 1.32 -23.74 23.89
N TRP A 671 0.34 -23.65 22.98
CA TRP A 671 0.26 -22.51 22.08
C TRP A 671 -0.18 -21.24 22.85
N ARG A 672 0.67 -20.20 22.86
CA ARG A 672 0.45 -18.92 23.57
C ARG A 672 0.23 -19.02 25.09
N GLY A 673 1.07 -19.81 25.77
CA GLY A 673 1.12 -19.82 27.25
C GLY A 673 0.03 -20.66 27.92
N LEU A 674 -0.50 -21.65 27.21
CA LEU A 674 -1.43 -22.64 27.72
C LEU A 674 -0.65 -23.82 28.33
N ASP A 675 -0.39 -23.82 29.65
CA ASP A 675 0.27 -24.87 30.48
C ASP A 675 1.33 -25.79 29.83
#